data_AF-A0A4V0XZI5-F1
#
_entry.id   AF-A0A4V0XZI5-F1
#
_cell.length_a   1.000
_cell.length_b   1.000
_cell.length_c   1.000
_cell.angle_alpha   90.00
_cell.angle_beta   90.00
_cell.angle_gamma   90.00
#
_symmetry.space_group_name_H-M   'P 1'
#
loop_
_entity.id
_entity.type
_entity.pdbx_description
1 polymer ?
#
loop_
_entity_poly.entity_id
_entity_poly.type
_entity_poly.pdbx_seq_one_letter_code
_entity_poly.pdbx_strand_id
1 'polypeptide(L)'
;MSCTVRGKLRLVVKSIAFATALITVLLSTSLHAGLTATPTELEKRYSSGIWSDSGLMELLSKSQLNDINRGMAEYIVAPPLQDSVKDPEALSFIAQLMLAGDPRASQGLANYLKRYPEDMYGLYLASVALIKQEKFSQAEAALKRVINAYPDFSTPYVLMGIMAFNEQRYAKGVPHFNRAVSAERPDLRGYKYLIWFNLQQGNISDAIDYTEQRNQWLDGEALSLEVLELAELYRVAQRYVDITHLLSPYESLPVMNDENNLHYEAKIRLLEAYSLIGETAKGLAVYSSISQTDAVKLFPSLLAQSRLLNQQGNHDEAIALLEGLEPRSNQLIRLKELELLKSYTLAGNNNGQQIAVARYFDSLSRPLQPSEIAPLGEFSMQVGLGNSLIQLVMSELNESTNNLSTLLVLSDLHLAAGDTYEANRLLSQGLVKYPDAHEIHYRQGVLFYNDMQNDEAKAAFTKATSLAPTQIDYWMALIGAAHDHREHSHSSGMAANDHKSVLPLFDQAIAANPLSSELYYEKGLTAYSGSELALAQELFAKSVSLTPFSVPALAMQAMTIIDSDGDLSLASALLDKASNIDSTNPAVIDTQGWLLTKQGSLDEGKSVLERALALMPSDEAVLAHLAVNRKMMSDTKGALDYSLLALRGNLPDHMETPLREILTTLDPRDVLQFPIHKINNLGVAQSLGTAEITAVDEGVMVKVDAEGLPPGLNGLHFHENPSCDAGMLNGEQKAGLAAGEHYGHDMTMMAGMDMSSMTPEQHRMHMAMMKPKGDLPPLEVDESGSVVAPVIGKGLTLNELRGRSLMIHRGPDVDGVSGPKYACVVIE
;
A
#
# COMPACT_ATOMS: atom_id res chain seq x y z
N MET A 1 4.08 8.21 10.35
CA MET A 1 3.38 6.91 10.42
C MET A 1 1.85 6.97 10.18
N SER A 2 1.19 8.12 10.04
CA SER A 2 -0.22 8.20 9.64
C SER A 2 -0.40 8.34 8.12
N CYS A 3 0.12 7.40 7.32
CA CYS A 3 -0.35 7.26 5.94
C CYS A 3 -1.65 6.46 5.99
N THR A 4 -2.72 7.15 6.39
CA THR A 4 -4.05 6.60 6.67
C THR A 4 -4.43 5.40 5.79
N VAL A 5 -4.63 4.25 6.44
CA VAL A 5 -5.37 3.09 5.87
C VAL A 5 -6.77 3.52 5.39
N ARG A 6 -7.31 4.62 5.92
CA ARG A 6 -8.48 5.35 5.38
C ARG A 6 -8.32 5.78 3.91
N GLY A 7 -7.10 6.14 3.48
CA GLY A 7 -6.79 6.44 2.08
C GLY A 7 -6.77 5.19 1.20
N LYS A 8 -6.22 4.08 1.71
CA LYS A 8 -6.20 2.79 1.00
C LYS A 8 -7.58 2.13 0.90
N LEU A 9 -8.48 2.25 1.89
CA LEU A 9 -9.85 1.73 1.79
C LEU A 9 -10.82 2.62 1.00
N ARG A 10 -10.64 3.96 0.99
CA ARG A 10 -11.28 4.80 -0.05
C ARG A 10 -10.74 4.48 -1.43
N LEU A 11 -9.46 4.09 -1.52
CA LEU A 11 -8.92 3.45 -2.72
C LEU A 11 -9.56 2.08 -2.95
N VAL A 12 -9.88 1.22 -1.98
CA VAL A 12 -10.59 -0.06 -2.23
C VAL A 12 -11.89 0.19 -3.00
N VAL A 13 -12.63 1.27 -2.71
CA VAL A 13 -13.84 1.67 -3.47
C VAL A 13 -13.51 2.17 -4.89
N LYS A 14 -12.36 2.81 -5.11
CA LYS A 14 -11.85 3.18 -6.46
C LYS A 14 -11.10 2.04 -7.17
N SER A 15 -10.61 1.05 -6.43
CA SER A 15 -9.73 -0.04 -6.86
C SER A 15 -10.52 -1.31 -7.19
N ILE A 16 -11.81 -1.40 -6.83
CA ILE A 16 -12.75 -2.42 -7.35
C ILE A 16 -12.76 -2.41 -8.89
N ALA A 17 -12.55 -1.24 -9.50
CA ALA A 17 -12.39 -1.04 -10.94
C ALA A 17 -11.02 -1.50 -11.49
N PHE A 18 -9.96 -1.41 -10.69
CA PHE A 18 -8.57 -1.55 -11.15
C PHE A 18 -7.99 -2.96 -10.94
N ALA A 19 -8.29 -3.61 -9.81
CA ALA A 19 -7.74 -4.92 -9.48
C ALA A 19 -8.41 -6.06 -10.27
N THR A 20 -9.73 -5.97 -10.52
CA THR A 20 -10.46 -6.95 -11.34
C THR A 20 -10.11 -6.86 -12.83
N ALA A 21 -9.55 -5.74 -13.29
CA ALA A 21 -9.18 -5.56 -14.69
C ALA A 21 -7.91 -6.30 -15.10
N LEU A 22 -6.99 -6.51 -14.17
CA LEU A 22 -5.70 -7.13 -14.43
C LEU A 22 -5.71 -8.66 -14.28
N ILE A 23 -6.60 -9.19 -13.43
CA ILE A 23 -6.56 -10.58 -12.96
C ILE A 23 -7.26 -11.55 -13.93
N THR A 24 -8.31 -11.14 -14.64
CA THR A 24 -9.09 -12.07 -15.48
C THR A 24 -8.49 -12.32 -16.88
N VAL A 25 -7.46 -11.57 -17.29
CA VAL A 25 -6.73 -11.82 -18.55
C VAL A 25 -5.80 -13.05 -18.43
N LEU A 26 -5.59 -13.60 -17.23
CA LEU A 26 -4.51 -14.57 -16.95
C LEU A 26 -4.89 -16.04 -16.85
N LEU A 27 -6.18 -16.38 -16.84
CA LEU A 27 -6.62 -17.76 -16.60
C LEU A 27 -7.31 -18.36 -17.82
N SER A 28 -6.55 -18.65 -18.88
CA SER A 28 -6.87 -19.79 -19.74
C SER A 28 -5.67 -20.31 -20.54
N THR A 29 -5.13 -21.45 -20.06
CA THR A 29 -4.77 -22.67 -20.81
C THR A 29 -3.47 -23.30 -20.29
N SER A 30 -3.60 -24.45 -19.65
CA SER A 30 -2.50 -25.40 -19.42
C SER A 30 -2.76 -26.66 -20.25
N LEU A 31 -1.77 -27.15 -21.01
CA LEU A 31 -1.41 -28.57 -21.11
C LEU A 31 -0.14 -28.77 -21.99
N HIS A 32 0.94 -29.24 -21.33
CA HIS A 32 2.10 -30.04 -21.81
C HIS A 32 2.81 -29.74 -23.14
N ALA A 33 4.11 -29.37 -23.09
CA ALA A 33 5.28 -30.22 -23.43
C ALA A 33 6.59 -29.40 -23.48
N GLY A 34 7.71 -30.02 -23.06
CA GLY A 34 9.03 -29.40 -22.93
C GLY A 34 9.74 -29.04 -24.24
N LEU A 35 10.86 -28.30 -24.08
CA LEU A 35 11.84 -27.90 -25.10
C LEU A 35 11.39 -27.02 -26.27
N THR A 36 10.11 -26.64 -26.33
CA THR A 36 9.64 -25.54 -27.18
C THR A 36 8.83 -24.59 -26.32
N ALA A 37 9.43 -23.50 -25.86
CA ALA A 37 8.69 -22.36 -25.34
C ALA A 37 7.86 -21.80 -26.50
N THR A 38 6.64 -22.30 -26.67
CA THR A 38 5.62 -21.60 -27.44
C THR A 38 5.28 -20.34 -26.65
N PRO A 39 5.12 -19.19 -27.31
CA PRO A 39 5.01 -17.92 -26.63
C PRO A 39 3.93 -17.91 -25.55
N THR A 40 4.35 -17.65 -24.32
CA THR A 40 3.51 -17.70 -23.11
C THR A 40 2.75 -16.39 -22.92
N GLU A 41 1.59 -16.45 -22.25
CA GLU A 41 0.69 -15.37 -21.77
C GLU A 41 1.25 -13.94 -21.57
N LEU A 42 2.53 -13.78 -21.23
CA LEU A 42 3.23 -12.50 -21.19
C LEU A 42 3.27 -11.81 -22.57
N GLU A 43 3.55 -12.58 -23.61
CA GLU A 43 3.49 -12.13 -25.00
C GLU A 43 2.06 -11.70 -25.36
N LYS A 44 1.03 -12.42 -24.89
CA LYS A 44 -0.38 -11.99 -25.05
C LYS A 44 -0.69 -10.70 -24.30
N ARG A 45 -0.14 -10.49 -23.10
CA ARG A 45 -0.30 -9.24 -22.32
C ARG A 45 0.37 -8.04 -22.99
N TYR A 46 1.50 -8.24 -23.66
CA TYR A 46 2.16 -7.19 -24.45
C TYR A 46 1.59 -7.07 -25.89
N SER A 47 1.01 -8.13 -26.47
CA SER A 47 0.53 -8.17 -27.86
C SER A 47 -0.99 -8.04 -28.06
N SER A 48 -1.82 -8.05 -27.00
CA SER A 48 -3.28 -7.92 -27.14
C SER A 48 -3.78 -6.52 -27.53
N GLY A 49 -2.87 -5.56 -27.78
CA GLY A 49 -3.16 -4.17 -28.17
C GLY A 49 -3.08 -3.93 -29.69
N ILE A 50 -4.21 -4.19 -30.33
CA ILE A 50 -4.50 -4.17 -31.76
C ILE A 50 -4.15 -2.81 -32.44
N TRP A 51 -3.10 -2.80 -33.29
CA TRP A 51 -2.45 -1.70 -34.07
C TRP A 51 -1.89 -0.49 -33.27
N SER A 52 -0.56 -0.45 -33.12
CA SER A 52 0.34 0.71 -32.88
C SER A 52 -0.09 1.75 -31.82
N ASP A 53 -0.19 1.37 -30.53
CA ASP A 53 0.08 2.36 -29.46
C ASP A 53 1.48 2.98 -29.69
N SER A 54 2.40 2.16 -30.19
CA SER A 54 3.65 2.50 -30.84
C SER A 54 4.35 1.21 -31.27
N GLY A 55 5.49 1.30 -31.95
CA GLY A 55 6.35 0.12 -32.19
C GLY A 55 6.88 -0.51 -30.90
N LEU A 56 6.75 0.14 -29.74
CA LEU A 56 7.34 -0.30 -28.46
C LEU A 56 6.86 -1.66 -27.99
N MET A 57 5.56 -1.96 -28.06
CA MET A 57 5.07 -3.24 -27.56
C MET A 57 5.54 -4.41 -28.43
N GLU A 58 5.68 -4.18 -29.73
CA GLU A 58 6.31 -5.12 -30.65
C GLU A 58 7.82 -5.26 -30.37
N LEU A 59 8.51 -4.17 -30.04
CA LEU A 59 9.92 -4.19 -29.65
C LEU A 59 10.14 -4.91 -28.31
N LEU A 60 9.33 -4.60 -27.30
CA LEU A 60 9.36 -5.22 -25.96
C LEU A 60 9.04 -6.70 -26.05
N SER A 61 7.98 -7.07 -26.76
CA SER A 61 7.64 -8.49 -26.95
C SER A 61 8.76 -9.22 -27.68
N LYS A 62 9.25 -8.72 -28.82
CA LYS A 62 10.37 -9.33 -29.56
C LYS A 62 11.64 -9.45 -28.71
N SER A 63 11.97 -8.45 -27.90
CA SER A 63 13.12 -8.49 -26.99
C SER A 63 12.93 -9.51 -25.88
N GLN A 64 11.79 -9.50 -25.19
CA GLN A 64 11.50 -10.43 -24.10
C GLN A 64 11.40 -11.88 -24.60
N LEU A 65 10.80 -12.12 -25.78
CA LEU A 65 10.74 -13.43 -26.43
C LEU A 65 12.11 -13.93 -26.88
N ASN A 66 12.89 -13.07 -27.55
CA ASN A 66 14.21 -13.46 -28.01
C ASN A 66 15.13 -13.77 -26.83
N ASP A 67 14.96 -13.11 -25.68
CA ASP A 67 15.84 -13.29 -24.53
C ASP A 67 15.40 -14.40 -23.57
N ILE A 68 14.10 -14.62 -23.34
CA ILE A 68 13.62 -15.76 -22.55
C ILE A 68 13.84 -17.07 -23.32
N ASN A 69 13.75 -17.04 -24.66
CA ASN A 69 14.00 -18.19 -25.52
C ASN A 69 15.47 -18.40 -25.91
N ARG A 70 16.39 -17.50 -25.51
CA ARG A 70 17.83 -17.70 -25.72
C ARG A 70 18.27 -18.91 -24.88
N GLY A 71 18.62 -19.99 -25.58
CA GLY A 71 19.03 -21.24 -24.97
C GLY A 71 20.27 -21.10 -24.06
N MET A 72 20.65 -22.20 -23.40
CA MET A 72 21.78 -22.30 -22.46
C MET A 72 23.13 -21.69 -22.91
N ALA A 73 23.28 -21.29 -24.18
CA ALA A 73 24.44 -20.63 -24.78
C ALA A 73 24.91 -19.39 -23.99
N GLU A 74 24.02 -18.54 -23.48
CA GLU A 74 24.41 -17.36 -22.69
C GLU A 74 24.97 -17.71 -21.30
N TYR A 75 24.70 -18.92 -20.81
CA TYR A 75 25.32 -19.46 -19.59
C TYR A 75 26.60 -20.25 -19.91
N ILE A 76 26.97 -20.38 -21.19
CA ILE A 76 28.24 -20.97 -21.62
C ILE A 76 29.29 -19.87 -21.83
N VAL A 77 28.85 -18.66 -22.24
CA VAL A 77 29.68 -17.45 -22.25
C VAL A 77 29.84 -16.95 -20.82
N ALA A 78 30.79 -17.53 -20.09
CA ALA A 78 31.06 -17.16 -18.70
C ALA A 78 31.63 -15.72 -18.60
N PRO A 79 31.45 -15.02 -17.46
CA PRO A 79 32.19 -13.79 -17.18
C PRO A 79 33.70 -14.02 -17.34
N PRO A 80 34.49 -12.97 -17.65
CA PRO A 80 35.91 -13.09 -17.98
C PRO A 80 36.62 -14.02 -16.98
N LEU A 81 37.27 -15.06 -17.51
CA LEU A 81 37.94 -16.10 -16.74
C LEU A 81 38.91 -15.45 -15.75
N GLN A 82 38.61 -15.57 -14.45
CA GLN A 82 39.45 -15.01 -13.39
C GLN A 82 40.74 -15.83 -13.19
N ASP A 83 41.74 -15.24 -12.52
CA ASP A 83 43.04 -15.87 -12.19
C ASP A 83 42.93 -17.17 -11.37
N SER A 84 41.74 -17.50 -10.87
CA SER A 84 41.43 -18.72 -10.11
C SER A 84 41.25 -19.97 -10.99
N VAL A 85 41.12 -19.81 -12.31
CA VAL A 85 40.94 -20.90 -13.26
C VAL A 85 42.23 -21.70 -13.46
N LYS A 86 42.18 -23.03 -13.32
CA LYS A 86 43.38 -23.87 -13.40
C LYS A 86 43.95 -24.04 -14.80
N ASP A 87 43.09 -24.14 -15.82
CA ASP A 87 43.50 -24.25 -17.22
C ASP A 87 42.48 -23.50 -18.11
N PRO A 88 42.66 -22.17 -18.27
CA PRO A 88 41.69 -21.31 -18.92
C PRO A 88 41.59 -21.56 -20.44
N GLU A 89 42.67 -22.01 -21.07
CA GLU A 89 42.69 -22.36 -22.49
C GLU A 89 41.82 -23.60 -22.75
N ALA A 90 41.95 -24.64 -21.93
CA ALA A 90 41.12 -25.84 -22.02
C ALA A 90 39.64 -25.52 -21.78
N LEU A 91 39.31 -24.69 -20.77
CA LEU A 91 37.93 -24.30 -20.51
C LEU A 91 37.33 -23.42 -21.61
N SER A 92 38.11 -22.48 -22.15
CA SER A 92 37.66 -21.67 -23.29
C SER A 92 37.34 -22.53 -24.50
N PHE A 93 38.21 -23.52 -24.80
CA PHE A 93 37.96 -24.46 -25.89
C PHE A 93 36.73 -25.34 -25.62
N ILE A 94 36.54 -25.84 -24.39
CA ILE A 94 35.34 -26.60 -24.00
C ILE A 94 34.08 -25.74 -24.14
N ALA A 95 34.11 -24.49 -23.69
CA ALA A 95 32.98 -23.57 -23.83
C ALA A 95 32.62 -23.32 -25.30
N GLN A 96 33.62 -23.14 -26.17
CA GLN A 96 33.41 -23.04 -27.63
C GLN A 96 32.74 -24.30 -28.21
N LEU A 97 33.20 -25.49 -27.79
CA LEU A 97 32.57 -26.76 -28.20
C LEU A 97 31.13 -26.85 -27.70
N MET A 98 30.85 -26.40 -26.46
CA MET A 98 29.50 -26.38 -25.90
C MET A 98 28.58 -25.42 -26.68
N LEU A 99 29.07 -24.23 -27.05
CA LEU A 99 28.35 -23.26 -27.90
C LEU A 99 28.06 -23.83 -29.28
N ALA A 100 29.02 -24.55 -29.87
CA ALA A 100 28.86 -25.22 -31.16
C ALA A 100 27.95 -26.48 -31.10
N GLY A 101 27.52 -26.90 -29.90
CA GLY A 101 26.77 -28.13 -29.71
C GLY A 101 27.56 -29.40 -30.03
N ASP A 102 28.89 -29.32 -29.99
CA ASP A 102 29.78 -30.42 -30.36
C ASP A 102 29.76 -31.52 -29.27
N PRO A 103 29.51 -32.80 -29.63
CA PRO A 103 29.44 -33.89 -28.65
C PRO A 103 30.73 -34.11 -27.86
N ARG A 104 31.88 -33.64 -28.37
CA ARG A 104 33.18 -33.72 -27.67
C ARG A 104 33.23 -32.83 -26.42
N ALA A 105 32.37 -31.82 -26.33
CA ALA A 105 32.33 -30.90 -25.19
C ALA A 105 32.16 -31.64 -23.85
N SER A 106 31.21 -32.58 -23.78
CA SER A 106 30.94 -33.36 -22.57
C SER A 106 32.14 -34.19 -22.12
N GLN A 107 32.87 -34.79 -23.08
CA GLN A 107 34.07 -35.58 -22.78
C GLN A 107 35.24 -34.67 -22.35
N GLY A 108 35.42 -33.53 -23.02
CA GLY A 108 36.42 -32.53 -22.65
C GLY A 108 36.20 -32.01 -21.23
N LEU A 109 34.95 -31.69 -20.89
CA LEU A 109 34.56 -31.21 -19.58
C LEU A 109 34.73 -32.28 -18.48
N ALA A 110 34.36 -33.54 -18.76
CA ALA A 110 34.59 -34.64 -17.83
C ALA A 110 36.09 -34.88 -17.57
N ASN A 111 36.93 -34.79 -18.60
CA ASN A 111 38.39 -34.92 -18.46
C ASN A 111 38.97 -33.74 -17.67
N TYR A 112 38.48 -32.52 -17.91
CA TYR A 112 38.88 -31.33 -17.16
C TYR A 112 38.55 -31.49 -15.67
N LEU A 113 37.30 -31.83 -15.33
CA LEU A 113 36.87 -32.02 -13.95
C LEU A 113 37.51 -33.24 -13.27
N LYS A 114 37.94 -34.26 -14.02
CA LYS A 114 38.74 -35.35 -13.45
C LYS A 114 40.10 -34.85 -12.95
N ARG A 115 40.69 -33.86 -13.62
CA ARG A 115 41.97 -33.26 -13.26
C ARG A 115 41.82 -32.14 -12.23
N TYR A 116 40.74 -31.37 -12.32
CA TYR A 116 40.45 -30.22 -11.46
C TYR A 116 39.01 -30.33 -10.90
N PRO A 117 38.75 -31.23 -9.94
CA PRO A 117 37.40 -31.57 -9.50
C PRO A 117 36.66 -30.44 -8.78
N GLU A 118 37.39 -29.49 -8.19
CA GLU A 118 36.84 -28.32 -7.46
C GLU A 118 37.00 -27.01 -8.25
N ASP A 119 37.38 -27.08 -9.52
CA ASP A 119 37.49 -25.87 -10.34
C ASP A 119 36.09 -25.26 -10.55
N MET A 120 35.95 -23.99 -10.17
CA MET A 120 34.69 -23.26 -10.15
C MET A 120 34.00 -23.25 -11.51
N TYR A 121 34.74 -22.84 -12.55
CA TYR A 121 34.22 -22.69 -13.91
C TYR A 121 33.95 -24.05 -14.55
N GLY A 122 34.78 -25.06 -14.28
CA GLY A 122 34.52 -26.44 -14.68
C GLY A 122 33.20 -26.97 -14.11
N LEU A 123 32.95 -26.77 -12.81
CA LEU A 123 31.71 -27.20 -12.15
C LEU A 123 30.49 -26.40 -12.64
N TYR A 124 30.68 -25.11 -12.90
CA TYR A 124 29.67 -24.26 -13.51
C TYR A 124 29.25 -24.74 -14.91
N LEU A 125 30.22 -24.94 -15.83
CA LEU A 125 29.93 -25.45 -17.17
C LEU A 125 29.31 -26.86 -17.12
N ALA A 126 29.70 -27.68 -16.14
CA ALA A 126 29.08 -29.00 -15.96
C ALA A 126 27.62 -28.88 -15.54
N SER A 127 27.32 -27.95 -14.62
CA SER A 127 25.94 -27.62 -14.25
C SER A 127 25.12 -27.21 -15.47
N VAL A 128 25.65 -26.32 -16.30
CA VAL A 128 25.00 -25.85 -17.55
C VAL A 128 24.77 -27.02 -18.52
N ALA A 129 25.76 -27.90 -18.71
CA ALA A 129 25.63 -29.09 -19.55
C ALA A 129 24.59 -30.09 -19.03
N LEU A 130 24.47 -30.23 -17.70
CA LEU A 130 23.52 -31.11 -17.03
C LEU A 130 22.10 -30.55 -17.10
N ILE A 131 21.91 -29.24 -16.97
CA ILE A 131 20.62 -28.56 -17.16
C ILE A 131 20.11 -28.78 -18.59
N LYS A 132 20.98 -28.64 -19.60
CA LYS A 132 20.63 -28.91 -21.01
C LYS A 132 20.21 -30.38 -21.26
N GLN A 133 20.67 -31.30 -20.42
CA GLN A 133 20.30 -32.72 -20.45
C GLN A 133 19.12 -33.06 -19.52
N GLU A 134 18.47 -32.05 -18.92
CA GLU A 134 17.38 -32.21 -17.94
C GLU A 134 17.78 -33.03 -16.69
N LYS A 135 19.08 -33.11 -16.39
CA LYS A 135 19.63 -33.81 -15.21
C LYS A 135 19.67 -32.86 -14.01
N PHE A 136 18.52 -32.34 -13.60
CA PHE A 136 18.41 -31.28 -12.60
C PHE A 136 19.05 -31.62 -11.26
N SER A 137 18.87 -32.83 -10.72
CA SER A 137 19.46 -33.20 -9.43
C SER A 137 21.01 -33.19 -9.45
N GLN A 138 21.61 -33.58 -10.58
CA GLN A 138 23.07 -33.57 -10.74
C GLN A 138 23.58 -32.14 -10.93
N ALA A 139 22.86 -31.32 -11.71
CA ALA A 139 23.16 -29.91 -11.87
C ALA A 139 23.09 -29.17 -10.53
N GLU A 140 22.06 -29.44 -9.71
CA GLU A 140 21.89 -28.82 -8.39
C GLU A 140 23.06 -29.16 -7.47
N ALA A 141 23.52 -30.42 -7.48
CA ALA A 141 24.67 -30.84 -6.67
C ALA A 141 25.97 -30.13 -7.11
N ALA A 142 26.17 -29.93 -8.42
CA ALA A 142 27.32 -29.19 -8.96
C ALA A 142 27.23 -27.69 -8.61
N LEU A 143 26.06 -27.06 -8.78
CA LEU A 143 25.82 -25.65 -8.43
C LEU A 143 26.01 -25.39 -6.93
N LYS A 144 25.55 -26.28 -6.06
CA LYS A 144 25.77 -26.16 -4.60
C LYS A 144 27.25 -26.14 -4.25
N ARG A 145 28.08 -26.95 -4.93
CA ARG A 145 29.54 -26.92 -4.73
C ARG A 145 30.14 -25.60 -5.18
N VAL A 146 29.69 -25.05 -6.31
CA VAL A 146 30.09 -23.72 -6.78
C VAL A 146 29.69 -22.65 -5.75
N ILE A 147 28.44 -22.63 -5.31
CA ILE A 147 27.91 -21.65 -4.34
C ILE A 147 28.64 -21.72 -3.00
N ASN A 148 28.89 -22.93 -2.48
CA ASN A 148 29.58 -23.10 -1.21
C ASN A 148 31.02 -22.58 -1.24
N ALA A 149 31.70 -22.71 -2.38
CA ALA A 149 33.05 -22.21 -2.54
C ALA A 149 33.11 -20.73 -2.96
N TYR A 150 32.07 -20.23 -3.63
CA TYR A 150 31.99 -18.88 -4.21
C TYR A 150 30.60 -18.28 -4.00
N PRO A 151 30.25 -17.88 -2.76
CA PRO A 151 28.90 -17.43 -2.42
C PRO A 151 28.50 -16.11 -3.08
N ASP A 152 29.45 -15.31 -3.58
CA ASP A 152 29.17 -14.04 -4.25
C ASP A 152 29.03 -14.18 -5.77
N PHE A 153 29.24 -15.39 -6.31
CA PHE A 153 28.97 -15.65 -7.71
C PHE A 153 27.45 -15.76 -7.92
N SER A 154 26.86 -14.74 -8.53
CA SER A 154 25.41 -14.57 -8.69
C SER A 154 24.77 -15.55 -9.70
N THR A 155 25.47 -15.88 -10.79
CA THR A 155 24.92 -16.73 -11.88
C THR A 155 24.48 -18.15 -11.44
N PRO A 156 25.21 -18.88 -10.58
CA PRO A 156 24.74 -20.15 -10.02
C PRO A 156 23.36 -20.07 -9.37
N TYR A 157 23.06 -18.98 -8.66
CA TYR A 157 21.74 -18.79 -8.07
C TYR A 157 20.66 -18.58 -9.13
N VAL A 158 20.94 -17.82 -10.20
CA VAL A 158 20.02 -17.71 -11.35
C VAL A 158 19.71 -19.09 -11.95
N LEU A 159 20.73 -19.94 -12.15
CA LEU A 159 20.53 -21.29 -12.66
C LEU A 159 19.70 -22.16 -11.72
N MET A 160 19.89 -22.07 -10.40
CA MET A 160 19.03 -22.76 -9.43
C MET A 160 17.58 -22.26 -9.49
N GLY A 161 17.38 -20.96 -9.65
CA GLY A 161 16.06 -20.35 -9.83
C GLY A 161 15.36 -20.85 -11.09
N ILE A 162 16.06 -20.87 -12.22
CA ILE A 162 15.54 -21.36 -13.52
C ILE A 162 15.15 -22.82 -13.44
N MET A 163 16.00 -23.67 -12.85
CA MET A 163 15.68 -25.09 -12.67
C MET A 163 14.40 -25.27 -11.85
N ALA A 164 14.24 -24.51 -10.75
CA ALA A 164 13.03 -24.55 -9.95
C ALA A 164 11.80 -24.04 -10.72
N PHE A 165 11.94 -22.99 -11.53
CA PHE A 165 10.85 -22.45 -12.36
C PHE A 165 10.42 -23.41 -13.47
N ASN A 166 11.38 -24.09 -14.12
CA ASN A 166 11.10 -25.13 -15.11
C ASN A 166 10.31 -26.31 -14.51
N GLU A 167 10.56 -26.63 -13.25
CA GLU A 167 9.81 -27.63 -12.50
C GLU A 167 8.53 -27.06 -11.84
N GLN A 168 8.15 -25.81 -12.16
CA GLN A 168 7.00 -25.09 -11.59
C GLN A 168 7.05 -24.93 -10.05
N ARG A 169 8.24 -25.07 -9.45
CA ARG A 169 8.50 -24.90 -8.02
C ARG A 169 8.86 -23.44 -7.70
N TYR A 170 8.00 -22.49 -8.06
CA TYR A 170 8.28 -21.05 -7.95
C TYR A 170 8.71 -20.61 -6.55
N ALA A 171 8.07 -21.14 -5.49
CA ALA A 171 8.42 -20.85 -4.09
C ALA A 171 9.85 -21.23 -3.70
N LYS A 172 10.46 -22.17 -4.42
CA LYS A 172 11.89 -22.52 -4.24
C LYS A 172 12.80 -21.72 -5.17
N GLY A 173 12.29 -21.23 -6.30
CA GLY A 173 13.07 -20.49 -7.29
C GLY A 173 13.26 -19.01 -6.94
N VAL A 174 12.21 -18.33 -6.47
CA VAL A 174 12.24 -16.89 -6.16
C VAL A 174 13.36 -16.53 -5.18
N PRO A 175 13.59 -17.26 -4.07
CA PRO A 175 14.70 -16.96 -3.16
C PRO A 175 16.08 -17.01 -3.83
N HIS A 176 16.26 -17.87 -4.83
CA HIS A 176 17.52 -17.92 -5.58
C HIS A 176 17.70 -16.71 -6.49
N PHE A 177 16.64 -16.24 -7.16
CA PHE A 177 16.72 -15.00 -7.93
C PHE A 177 16.97 -13.78 -7.03
N ASN A 178 16.28 -13.69 -5.88
CA ASN A 178 16.52 -12.62 -4.90
C ASN A 178 17.99 -12.62 -4.42
N ARG A 179 18.57 -13.79 -4.15
CA ARG A 179 19.99 -13.90 -3.79
C ARG A 179 20.91 -13.46 -4.95
N ALA A 180 20.58 -13.81 -6.19
CA ALA A 180 21.36 -13.43 -7.35
C ALA A 180 21.40 -11.92 -7.59
N VAL A 181 20.26 -11.23 -7.40
CA VAL A 181 20.15 -9.78 -7.61
C VAL A 181 20.66 -8.96 -6.42
N SER A 182 20.80 -9.58 -5.25
CA SER A 182 21.36 -8.95 -4.04
C SER A 182 22.89 -9.06 -3.93
N ALA A 183 23.56 -9.60 -4.95
CA ALA A 183 25.02 -9.73 -4.95
C ALA A 183 25.71 -8.40 -5.31
N GLU A 184 26.97 -8.20 -4.91
CA GLU A 184 27.76 -7.00 -5.27
C GLU A 184 27.87 -6.81 -6.80
N ARG A 185 27.89 -7.92 -7.55
CA ARG A 185 27.81 -7.94 -9.01
C ARG A 185 26.59 -8.80 -9.41
N PRO A 186 25.40 -8.20 -9.49
CA PRO A 186 24.20 -8.95 -9.73
C PRO A 186 24.15 -9.48 -11.15
N ASP A 187 23.54 -10.65 -11.30
CA ASP A 187 23.21 -11.19 -12.60
C ASP A 187 21.82 -10.66 -13.00
N LEU A 188 21.79 -9.71 -13.94
CA LEU A 188 20.55 -8.99 -14.30
C LEU A 188 19.45 -9.90 -14.87
N ARG A 189 19.79 -11.14 -15.28
CA ARG A 189 18.80 -12.15 -15.66
C ARG A 189 17.91 -12.54 -14.49
N GLY A 190 18.40 -12.49 -13.25
CA GLY A 190 17.60 -12.70 -12.05
C GLY A 190 16.42 -11.73 -11.95
N TYR A 191 16.67 -10.44 -12.24
CA TYR A 191 15.61 -9.43 -12.30
C TYR A 191 14.54 -9.77 -13.34
N LYS A 192 14.93 -10.25 -14.53
CA LYS A 192 13.96 -10.62 -15.58
C LYS A 192 12.95 -11.67 -15.10
N TYR A 193 13.41 -12.72 -14.41
CA TYR A 193 12.50 -13.74 -13.87
C TYR A 193 11.64 -13.24 -12.72
N LEU A 194 12.16 -12.34 -11.88
CA LEU A 194 11.40 -11.72 -10.80
C LEU A 194 10.31 -10.78 -11.33
N ILE A 195 10.64 -9.93 -12.32
CA ILE A 195 9.67 -9.07 -13.02
C ILE A 195 8.60 -9.93 -13.67
N TRP A 196 9.01 -10.93 -14.46
CA TRP A 196 8.08 -11.87 -15.10
C TRP A 196 7.15 -12.54 -14.10
N PHE A 197 7.70 -13.08 -13.01
CA PHE A 197 6.93 -13.78 -11.98
C PHE A 197 5.89 -12.84 -11.35
N ASN A 198 6.30 -11.63 -10.96
CA ASN A 198 5.39 -10.67 -10.34
C ASN A 198 4.31 -10.18 -11.30
N LEU A 199 4.64 -9.95 -12.57
CA LEU A 199 3.64 -9.66 -13.60
C LEU A 199 2.62 -10.80 -13.70
N GLN A 200 3.06 -12.06 -13.71
CA GLN A 200 2.16 -13.24 -13.73
C GLN A 200 1.25 -13.30 -12.51
N GLN A 201 1.71 -12.92 -11.33
CA GLN A 201 0.87 -12.84 -10.13
C GLN A 201 -0.05 -11.61 -10.09
N GLY A 202 0.15 -10.64 -10.99
CA GLY A 202 -0.56 -9.35 -10.96
C GLY A 202 0.08 -8.32 -10.03
N ASN A 203 1.23 -8.63 -9.44
CA ASN A 203 1.99 -7.76 -8.54
C ASN A 203 2.76 -6.69 -9.33
N ILE A 204 2.04 -5.71 -9.89
CA ILE A 204 2.66 -4.66 -10.73
C ILE A 204 3.66 -3.80 -9.94
N SER A 205 3.41 -3.55 -8.64
CA SER A 205 4.35 -2.79 -7.80
C SER A 205 5.70 -3.47 -7.69
N ASP A 206 5.74 -4.75 -7.30
CA ASP A 206 7.00 -5.50 -7.21
C ASP A 206 7.69 -5.58 -8.58
N ALA A 207 6.93 -5.73 -9.67
CA ALA A 207 7.48 -5.73 -11.02
C ALA A 207 8.15 -4.40 -11.39
N ILE A 208 7.56 -3.27 -11.00
CA ILE A 208 8.17 -1.94 -11.16
C ILE A 208 9.44 -1.86 -10.34
N ASP A 209 9.40 -2.23 -9.05
CA ASP A 209 10.55 -2.12 -8.15
C ASP A 209 11.75 -2.91 -8.69
N TYR A 210 11.54 -4.16 -9.13
CA TYR A 210 12.60 -4.97 -9.73
C TYR A 210 13.12 -4.38 -11.06
N THR A 211 12.27 -3.69 -11.83
CA THR A 211 12.66 -3.05 -13.08
C THR A 211 13.48 -1.78 -12.84
N GLU A 212 13.07 -0.93 -11.90
CA GLU A 212 13.82 0.25 -11.45
C GLU A 212 15.23 -0.14 -11.03
N GLN A 213 15.34 -1.16 -10.18
CA GLN A 213 16.64 -1.63 -9.69
C GLN A 213 17.52 -2.20 -10.79
N ARG A 214 16.98 -3.04 -11.67
CA ARG A 214 17.72 -3.56 -12.83
C ARG A 214 18.30 -2.41 -13.66
N ASN A 215 17.51 -1.35 -13.86
CA ASN A 215 17.89 -0.22 -14.68
C ASN A 215 18.99 0.64 -14.05
N GLN A 216 19.20 0.60 -12.72
CA GLN A 216 20.34 1.24 -12.05
C GLN A 216 21.70 0.64 -12.47
N TRP A 217 21.71 -0.58 -13.01
CA TRP A 217 22.92 -1.26 -13.51
C TRP A 217 23.18 -1.05 -15.00
N LEU A 218 22.33 -0.28 -15.69
CA LEU A 218 22.47 0.05 -17.10
C LEU A 218 23.29 1.34 -17.27
N ASP A 219 23.88 1.52 -18.45
CA ASP A 219 24.55 2.77 -18.81
C ASP A 219 23.52 3.89 -18.97
N GLY A 220 23.37 4.72 -17.94
CA GLY A 220 22.28 5.69 -17.79
C GLY A 220 22.29 6.86 -18.77
N GLU A 221 23.30 6.97 -19.63
CA GLU A 221 23.35 8.01 -20.67
C GLU A 221 22.63 7.62 -21.96
N ALA A 222 22.43 6.32 -22.22
CA ALA A 222 21.84 5.82 -23.45
C ALA A 222 20.39 5.37 -23.26
N LEU A 223 19.48 5.87 -24.10
CA LEU A 223 18.12 5.37 -24.14
C LEU A 223 18.12 3.90 -24.58
N SER A 224 17.53 3.02 -23.77
CA SER A 224 17.43 1.59 -24.04
C SER A 224 15.99 1.10 -23.99
N LEU A 225 15.77 -0.13 -24.43
CA LEU A 225 14.47 -0.76 -24.38
C LEU A 225 14.03 -1.06 -22.93
N GLU A 226 14.98 -1.36 -22.04
CA GLU A 226 14.77 -1.56 -20.61
C GLU A 226 14.27 -0.30 -19.90
N VAL A 227 14.72 0.88 -20.35
CA VAL A 227 14.20 2.17 -19.87
C VAL A 227 12.75 2.35 -20.28
N LEU A 228 12.42 2.02 -21.53
CA LEU A 228 11.05 2.12 -22.04
C LEU A 228 10.11 1.06 -21.45
N GLU A 229 10.62 -0.12 -21.09
CA GLU A 229 9.89 -1.13 -20.33
C GLU A 229 9.42 -0.58 -18.98
N LEU A 230 10.32 0.13 -18.26
CA LEU A 230 9.96 0.78 -17.00
C LEU A 230 8.93 1.89 -17.19
N ALA A 231 9.08 2.72 -18.24
CA ALA A 231 8.11 3.74 -18.58
C ALA A 231 6.71 3.14 -18.85
N GLU A 232 6.66 1.98 -19.50
CA GLU A 232 5.41 1.27 -19.76
C GLU A 232 4.79 0.69 -18.48
N LEU A 233 5.60 0.14 -17.58
CA LEU A 233 5.10 -0.31 -16.26
C LEU A 233 4.56 0.86 -15.43
N TYR A 234 5.24 2.00 -15.43
CA TYR A 234 4.72 3.23 -14.82
C TYR A 234 3.41 3.68 -15.46
N ARG A 235 3.30 3.60 -16.79
CA ARG A 235 2.08 3.96 -17.52
C ARG A 235 0.91 3.07 -17.10
N VAL A 236 1.11 1.76 -17.02
CA VAL A 236 0.11 0.79 -16.55
C VAL A 236 -0.29 1.07 -15.09
N ALA A 237 0.69 1.45 -14.25
CA ALA A 237 0.44 1.85 -12.86
C ALA A 237 -0.04 3.31 -12.70
N GLN A 238 -0.27 4.04 -13.81
CA GLN A 238 -0.66 5.45 -13.84
C GLN A 238 0.32 6.40 -13.11
N ARG A 239 1.58 6.01 -12.97
CA ARG A 239 2.68 6.78 -12.36
C ARG A 239 3.28 7.76 -13.38
N TYR A 240 2.46 8.67 -13.91
CA TYR A 240 2.87 9.55 -15.01
C TYR A 240 3.98 10.54 -14.66
N VAL A 241 4.05 11.00 -13.41
CA VAL A 241 5.17 11.86 -12.94
C VAL A 241 6.50 11.11 -13.07
N ASP A 242 6.53 9.83 -12.70
CA ASP A 242 7.74 9.01 -12.78
C ASP A 242 8.19 8.79 -14.23
N ILE A 243 7.25 8.68 -15.18
CA ILE A 243 7.58 8.67 -16.62
C ILE A 243 8.30 9.96 -17.01
N THR A 244 7.84 11.12 -16.54
CA THR A 244 8.50 12.40 -16.86
C THR A 244 9.90 12.48 -16.28
N HIS A 245 10.10 12.03 -15.04
CA HIS A 245 11.43 11.98 -14.43
C HIS A 245 12.36 11.04 -15.19
N LEU A 246 11.88 9.83 -15.48
CA LEU A 246 12.64 8.79 -16.18
C LEU A 246 13.07 9.23 -17.59
N LEU A 247 12.19 9.91 -18.33
CA LEU A 247 12.42 10.19 -19.75
C LEU A 247 12.92 11.61 -20.04
N SER A 248 12.83 12.56 -19.09
CA SER A 248 13.31 13.93 -19.28
C SER A 248 14.78 14.06 -19.71
N PRO A 249 15.74 13.20 -19.29
CA PRO A 249 17.12 13.29 -19.77
C PRO A 249 17.24 13.10 -21.30
N TYR A 250 16.30 12.37 -21.89
CA TYR A 250 16.27 12.06 -23.33
C TYR A 250 15.46 13.07 -24.14
N GLU A 251 14.88 14.09 -23.51
CA GLU A 251 14.01 15.06 -24.17
C GLU A 251 14.76 15.89 -25.23
N SER A 252 16.06 16.12 -25.06
CA SER A 252 16.84 16.89 -26.04
C SER A 252 17.32 16.08 -27.24
N LEU A 253 17.13 14.75 -27.23
CA LEU A 253 17.68 13.88 -28.27
C LEU A 253 16.90 14.04 -29.60
N PRO A 254 17.61 14.09 -30.75
CA PRO A 254 16.97 14.27 -32.03
C PRO A 254 16.17 13.04 -32.42
N VAL A 255 14.97 13.27 -32.94
CA VAL A 255 14.12 12.22 -33.52
C VAL A 255 14.48 12.08 -35.01
N MET A 256 15.14 10.98 -35.37
CA MET A 256 15.40 10.62 -36.78
C MET A 256 14.23 9.80 -37.33
N ASN A 257 13.87 9.99 -38.61
CA ASN A 257 12.82 9.24 -39.33
C ASN A 257 13.22 7.77 -39.60
N ASP A 258 13.26 6.96 -38.53
CA ASP A 258 13.39 5.50 -38.55
C ASP A 258 12.36 4.90 -37.59
N GLU A 259 11.52 3.97 -38.07
CA GLU A 259 10.44 3.33 -37.29
C GLU A 259 10.96 2.53 -36.07
N ASN A 260 12.25 2.19 -36.02
CA ASN A 260 12.88 1.49 -34.89
C ASN A 260 13.60 2.43 -33.89
N ASN A 261 13.37 3.74 -33.97
CA ASN A 261 14.08 4.70 -33.14
C ASN A 261 13.41 4.85 -31.75
N LEU A 262 14.07 4.34 -30.71
CA LEU A 262 13.64 4.44 -29.31
C LEU A 262 13.31 5.88 -28.87
N HIS A 263 13.95 6.90 -29.48
CA HIS A 263 13.66 8.31 -29.17
C HIS A 263 12.23 8.70 -29.57
N TYR A 264 11.65 8.09 -30.61
CA TYR A 264 10.22 8.29 -30.92
C TYR A 264 9.36 7.90 -29.75
N GLU A 265 9.65 6.73 -29.19
CA GLU A 265 8.85 6.17 -28.12
C GLU A 265 8.92 7.01 -26.86
N ALA A 266 10.15 7.36 -26.46
CA ALA A 266 10.37 8.19 -25.30
C ALA A 266 9.60 9.52 -25.41
N LYS A 267 9.58 10.12 -26.61
CA LYS A 267 8.84 11.37 -26.87
C LYS A 267 7.33 11.19 -26.79
N ILE A 268 6.79 10.10 -27.32
CA ILE A 268 5.34 9.81 -27.24
C ILE A 268 4.93 9.59 -25.79
N ARG A 269 5.70 8.81 -25.02
CA ARG A 269 5.43 8.56 -23.59
C ARG A 269 5.57 9.81 -22.73
N LEU A 270 6.55 10.68 -23.02
CA LEU A 270 6.67 12.00 -22.41
C LEU A 270 5.46 12.90 -22.73
N LEU A 271 5.05 12.95 -24.00
CA LEU A 271 3.90 13.73 -24.44
C LEU A 271 2.63 13.28 -23.73
N GLU A 272 2.39 11.96 -23.68
CA GLU A 272 1.27 11.36 -22.96
C GLU A 272 1.30 11.72 -21.47
N ALA A 273 2.44 11.50 -20.81
CA ALA A 273 2.60 11.81 -19.38
C ALA A 273 2.35 13.29 -19.07
N TYR A 274 2.98 14.22 -19.81
CA TYR A 274 2.76 15.66 -19.62
C TYR A 274 1.30 16.05 -19.86
N SER A 275 0.65 15.47 -20.86
CA SER A 275 -0.77 15.73 -21.14
C SER A 275 -1.68 15.22 -20.01
N LEU A 276 -1.33 14.13 -19.33
CA LEU A 276 -2.14 13.55 -18.26
C LEU A 276 -1.95 14.26 -16.91
N ILE A 277 -0.75 14.74 -16.61
CA ILE A 277 -0.47 15.48 -15.37
C ILE A 277 -0.82 16.99 -15.46
N GLY A 278 -1.21 17.48 -16.64
CA GLY A 278 -1.60 18.88 -16.83
C GLY A 278 -0.44 19.85 -17.05
N GLU A 279 0.75 19.36 -17.41
CA GLU A 279 1.94 20.17 -17.71
C GLU A 279 1.91 20.66 -19.17
N THR A 280 0.89 21.47 -19.50
CA THR A 280 0.53 21.84 -20.88
C THR A 280 1.69 22.44 -21.67
N ALA A 281 2.50 23.33 -21.06
CA ALA A 281 3.62 23.97 -21.75
C ALA A 281 4.71 22.97 -22.17
N LYS A 282 5.05 22.02 -21.30
CA LYS A 282 6.03 20.96 -21.59
C LYS A 282 5.47 19.98 -22.64
N GLY A 283 4.19 19.60 -22.51
CA GLY A 283 3.51 18.77 -23.50
C GLY A 283 3.54 19.40 -24.91
N LEU A 284 3.25 20.70 -25.03
CA LEU A 284 3.32 21.42 -26.31
C LEU A 284 4.74 21.50 -26.88
N ALA A 285 5.76 21.63 -26.02
CA ALA A 285 7.15 21.61 -26.45
C ALA A 285 7.54 20.24 -27.05
N VAL A 286 7.16 19.16 -26.36
CA VAL A 286 7.37 17.78 -26.86
C VAL A 286 6.59 17.57 -28.18
N TYR A 287 5.32 17.95 -28.23
CA TYR A 287 4.49 17.86 -29.44
C TYR A 287 5.15 18.60 -30.62
N SER A 288 5.63 19.82 -30.39
CA SER A 288 6.33 20.62 -31.42
C SER A 288 7.57 19.90 -31.95
N SER A 289 8.34 19.25 -31.07
CA SER A 289 9.55 18.50 -31.43
C SER A 289 9.28 17.28 -32.33
N ILE A 290 8.09 16.69 -32.26
CA ILE A 290 7.69 15.54 -33.08
C ILE A 290 6.73 15.89 -34.23
N SER A 291 6.27 17.14 -34.32
CA SER A 291 5.21 17.58 -35.26
C SER A 291 5.51 17.33 -36.75
N GLN A 292 6.79 17.28 -37.13
CA GLN A 292 7.25 17.04 -38.50
C GLN A 292 7.57 15.56 -38.78
N THR A 293 7.23 14.67 -37.86
CA THR A 293 7.53 13.24 -37.92
C THR A 293 6.25 12.42 -37.92
N ASP A 294 6.31 11.14 -38.28
CA ASP A 294 5.13 10.27 -38.25
C ASP A 294 4.63 9.95 -36.82
N ALA A 295 5.43 10.24 -35.79
CA ALA A 295 5.05 10.06 -34.37
C ALA A 295 3.78 10.81 -34.00
N VAL A 296 3.57 12.00 -34.58
CA VAL A 296 2.42 12.86 -34.28
C VAL A 296 1.10 12.23 -34.73
N LYS A 297 1.16 11.29 -35.68
CA LYS A 297 0.00 10.58 -36.23
C LYS A 297 -0.34 9.31 -35.45
N LEU A 298 0.50 8.90 -34.50
CA LEU A 298 0.26 7.71 -33.68
C LEU A 298 -0.85 7.99 -32.66
N PHE A 299 -1.60 6.93 -32.34
CA PHE A 299 -2.81 7.05 -31.56
C PHE A 299 -2.58 7.71 -30.17
N PRO A 300 -1.55 7.35 -29.38
CA PRO A 300 -1.30 8.03 -28.11
C PRO A 300 -0.94 9.50 -28.26
N SER A 301 -0.22 9.88 -29.32
CA SER A 301 0.10 11.28 -29.62
C SER A 301 -1.16 12.09 -29.91
N LEU A 302 -2.12 11.50 -30.64
CA LEU A 302 -3.40 12.13 -30.98
C LEU A 302 -4.29 12.30 -29.73
N LEU A 303 -4.34 11.31 -28.84
CA LEU A 303 -5.03 11.45 -27.55
C LEU A 303 -4.35 12.48 -26.64
N ALA A 304 -3.03 12.52 -26.60
CA ALA A 304 -2.31 13.53 -25.84
C ALA A 304 -2.53 14.93 -26.42
N GLN A 305 -2.59 15.07 -27.74
CA GLN A 305 -2.93 16.32 -28.41
C GLN A 305 -4.34 16.81 -28.04
N SER A 306 -5.35 15.93 -28.04
CA SER A 306 -6.71 16.32 -27.62
C SER A 306 -6.75 16.79 -26.17
N ARG A 307 -5.97 16.17 -25.27
CA ARG A 307 -5.82 16.63 -23.87
C ARG A 307 -5.18 18.01 -23.77
N LEU A 308 -4.12 18.27 -24.53
CA LEU A 308 -3.47 19.58 -24.57
C LEU A 308 -4.43 20.67 -25.10
N LEU A 309 -5.19 20.38 -26.16
CA LEU A 309 -6.23 21.28 -26.69
C LEU A 309 -7.29 21.59 -25.62
N ASN A 310 -7.78 20.56 -24.92
CA ASN A 310 -8.71 20.73 -23.81
C ASN A 310 -8.14 21.61 -22.68
N GLN A 311 -6.87 21.44 -22.32
CA GLN A 311 -6.20 22.25 -21.30
C GLN A 311 -6.03 23.71 -21.72
N GLN A 312 -5.96 23.98 -23.03
CA GLN A 312 -5.93 25.34 -23.58
C GLN A 312 -7.34 25.96 -23.71
N GLY A 313 -8.41 25.21 -23.42
CA GLY A 313 -9.80 25.63 -23.59
C GLY A 313 -10.36 25.41 -25.00
N ASN A 314 -9.60 24.77 -25.90
CA ASN A 314 -9.98 24.50 -27.29
C ASN A 314 -10.76 23.17 -27.40
N HIS A 315 -11.88 23.07 -26.67
CA HIS A 315 -12.64 21.81 -26.55
C HIS A 315 -13.22 21.32 -27.87
N ASP A 316 -13.71 22.23 -28.72
CA ASP A 316 -14.29 21.86 -30.02
C ASP A 316 -13.24 21.28 -30.97
N GLU A 317 -12.01 21.80 -30.94
CA GLU A 317 -10.89 21.25 -31.72
C GLU A 317 -10.47 19.87 -31.19
N ALA A 318 -10.44 19.69 -29.86
CA ALA A 318 -10.16 18.40 -29.25
C ALA A 318 -11.21 17.34 -29.65
N ILE A 319 -12.50 17.70 -29.61
CA ILE A 319 -13.62 16.84 -30.01
C ILE A 319 -13.51 16.50 -31.50
N ALA A 320 -13.28 17.49 -32.36
CA ALA A 320 -13.16 17.28 -33.80
C ALA A 320 -11.97 16.35 -34.15
N LEU A 321 -10.84 16.51 -33.46
CA LEU A 321 -9.68 15.63 -33.60
C LEU A 321 -10.05 14.18 -33.27
N LEU A 322 -10.71 13.97 -32.12
CA LEU A 322 -11.07 12.64 -31.64
C LEU A 322 -12.17 11.98 -32.49
N GLU A 323 -13.21 12.69 -32.89
CA GLU A 323 -14.26 12.16 -33.79
C GLU A 323 -13.70 11.79 -35.17
N GLY A 324 -12.64 12.45 -35.62
CA GLY A 324 -11.93 12.10 -36.85
C GLY A 324 -11.08 10.84 -36.77
N LEU A 325 -10.91 10.24 -35.58
CA LEU A 325 -10.15 8.99 -35.43
C LEU A 325 -11.02 7.78 -35.78
N GLU A 326 -10.44 6.90 -36.59
CA GLU A 326 -11.03 5.62 -37.03
C GLU A 326 -10.18 4.44 -36.53
N PRO A 327 -10.30 4.05 -35.23
CA PRO A 327 -9.46 2.99 -34.67
C PRO A 327 -9.85 1.62 -35.22
N ARG A 328 -8.84 0.77 -35.44
CA ARG A 328 -9.03 -0.57 -36.04
C ARG A 328 -9.42 -1.65 -35.02
N SER A 329 -9.65 -1.28 -33.77
CA SER A 329 -9.85 -2.22 -32.67
C SER A 329 -10.82 -1.73 -31.61
N ASN A 330 -11.52 -2.67 -30.99
CA ASN A 330 -12.44 -2.38 -29.89
C ASN A 330 -11.74 -1.73 -28.70
N GLN A 331 -10.51 -2.12 -28.37
CA GLN A 331 -9.75 -1.50 -27.29
C GLN A 331 -9.45 -0.02 -27.58
N LEU A 332 -9.00 0.31 -28.79
CA LEU A 332 -8.72 1.70 -29.16
C LEU A 332 -10.00 2.52 -29.30
N ILE A 333 -11.10 1.91 -29.74
CA ILE A 333 -12.42 2.53 -29.71
C ILE A 333 -12.76 2.93 -28.26
N ARG A 334 -12.63 2.02 -27.28
CA ARG A 334 -12.87 2.35 -25.86
C ARG A 334 -12.03 3.51 -25.37
N LEU A 335 -10.72 3.51 -25.66
CA LEU A 335 -9.84 4.61 -25.26
C LEU A 335 -10.27 5.94 -25.89
N LYS A 336 -10.59 5.94 -27.19
CA LYS A 336 -11.11 7.10 -27.92
C LYS A 336 -12.41 7.61 -27.31
N GLU A 337 -13.40 6.73 -27.11
CA GLU A 337 -14.72 7.12 -26.62
C GLU A 337 -14.66 7.61 -25.16
N LEU A 338 -13.77 7.06 -24.33
CA LEU A 338 -13.54 7.58 -22.98
C LEU A 338 -12.91 8.98 -23.01
N GLU A 339 -12.00 9.25 -23.93
CA GLU A 339 -11.40 10.58 -24.12
C GLU A 339 -12.40 11.59 -24.72
N LEU A 340 -13.28 11.15 -25.63
CA LEU A 340 -14.40 11.93 -26.15
C LEU A 340 -15.37 12.29 -25.02
N LEU A 341 -15.73 11.32 -24.18
CA LEU A 341 -16.62 11.53 -23.03
C LEU A 341 -16.06 12.62 -22.09
N LYS A 342 -14.75 12.61 -21.81
CA LYS A 342 -14.08 13.68 -21.06
C LYS A 342 -14.15 15.02 -21.78
N SER A 343 -13.85 15.05 -23.08
CA SER A 343 -13.87 16.28 -23.89
C SER A 343 -15.26 16.89 -24.00
N TYR A 344 -16.30 16.07 -24.21
CA TYR A 344 -17.69 16.49 -24.21
C TYR A 344 -18.15 17.00 -22.83
N THR A 345 -17.60 16.45 -21.75
CA THR A 345 -17.83 16.96 -20.39
C THR A 345 -17.29 18.37 -20.22
N LEU A 346 -16.04 18.60 -20.63
CA LEU A 346 -15.43 19.94 -20.59
C LEU A 346 -16.17 20.96 -21.47
N ALA A 347 -16.68 20.53 -22.62
CA ALA A 347 -17.48 21.37 -23.52
C ALA A 347 -18.94 21.59 -23.07
N GLY A 348 -19.42 20.90 -22.03
CA GLY A 348 -20.83 20.93 -21.62
C GLY A 348 -21.80 20.29 -22.64
N ASN A 349 -21.31 19.39 -23.50
CA ASN A 349 -22.08 18.75 -24.56
C ASN A 349 -22.70 17.42 -24.07
N ASN A 350 -23.86 17.52 -23.40
CA ASN A 350 -24.56 16.36 -22.81
C ASN A 350 -24.95 15.29 -23.84
N ASN A 351 -25.31 15.69 -25.06
CA ASN A 351 -25.67 14.75 -26.13
C ASN A 351 -24.44 13.95 -26.60
N GLY A 352 -23.30 14.64 -26.77
CA GLY A 352 -22.03 13.99 -27.09
C GLY A 352 -21.59 13.00 -26.02
N GLN A 353 -21.76 13.34 -24.73
CA GLN A 353 -21.46 12.42 -23.64
C GLN A 353 -22.27 11.11 -23.72
N GLN A 354 -23.59 11.20 -23.94
CA GLN A 354 -24.45 10.02 -24.08
C GLN A 354 -24.06 9.14 -25.27
N ILE A 355 -23.71 9.76 -26.40
CA ILE A 355 -23.23 9.05 -27.60
C ILE A 355 -21.92 8.32 -27.32
N ALA A 356 -20.97 8.97 -26.65
CA ALA A 356 -19.68 8.37 -26.29
C ALA A 356 -19.86 7.18 -25.34
N VAL A 357 -20.74 7.28 -24.33
CA VAL A 357 -21.08 6.16 -23.44
C VAL A 357 -21.64 4.97 -24.24
N ALA A 358 -22.57 5.21 -25.17
CA ALA A 358 -23.16 4.17 -25.99
C ALA A 358 -22.12 3.50 -26.91
N ARG A 359 -21.30 4.28 -27.63
CA ARG A 359 -20.25 3.75 -28.51
C ARG A 359 -19.19 2.97 -27.74
N TYR A 360 -18.80 3.44 -26.55
CA TYR A 360 -17.92 2.67 -25.67
C TYR A 360 -18.58 1.34 -25.32
N PHE A 361 -19.84 1.36 -24.89
CA PHE A 361 -20.58 0.16 -24.50
C PHE A 361 -20.72 -0.86 -25.63
N ASP A 362 -20.97 -0.39 -26.85
CA ASP A 362 -21.08 -1.24 -28.06
C ASP A 362 -19.75 -1.93 -28.41
N SER A 363 -18.61 -1.35 -28.02
CA SER A 363 -17.28 -1.90 -28.26
C SER A 363 -16.82 -2.94 -27.22
N LEU A 364 -17.60 -3.17 -26.16
CA LEU A 364 -17.28 -4.14 -25.11
C LEU A 364 -17.36 -5.58 -25.65
N SER A 365 -16.68 -6.51 -24.99
CA SER A 365 -16.80 -7.94 -25.31
C SER A 365 -18.11 -8.52 -24.76
N ARG A 366 -18.56 -9.66 -25.29
CA ARG A 366 -19.71 -10.43 -24.74
C ARG A 366 -19.25 -11.85 -24.40
N PRO A 367 -19.41 -12.35 -23.15
CA PRO A 367 -19.93 -11.67 -21.95
C PRO A 367 -19.20 -10.39 -21.58
N LEU A 368 -19.93 -9.43 -20.98
CA LEU A 368 -19.33 -8.21 -20.45
C LEU A 368 -18.27 -8.57 -19.42
N GLN A 369 -17.09 -7.95 -19.53
CA GLN A 369 -16.03 -8.12 -18.54
C GLN A 369 -16.02 -6.92 -17.59
N PRO A 370 -15.96 -7.13 -16.25
CA PRO A 370 -15.80 -6.05 -15.28
C PRO A 370 -14.66 -5.09 -15.63
N SER A 371 -13.55 -5.66 -16.11
CA SER A 371 -12.35 -4.94 -16.54
C SER A 371 -12.60 -3.87 -17.60
N GLU A 372 -13.46 -4.17 -18.58
CA GLU A 372 -13.69 -3.30 -19.72
C GLU A 372 -14.69 -2.20 -19.38
N ILE A 373 -15.63 -2.45 -18.45
CA ILE A 373 -16.67 -1.51 -18.05
C ILE A 373 -16.23 -0.58 -16.94
N ALA A 374 -15.38 -1.05 -16.03
CA ALA A 374 -14.92 -0.31 -14.87
C ALA A 374 -14.53 1.17 -15.17
N PRO A 375 -13.69 1.46 -16.19
CA PRO A 375 -13.34 2.85 -16.52
C PRO A 375 -14.53 3.69 -16.98
N LEU A 376 -15.44 3.11 -17.77
CA LEU A 376 -16.66 3.78 -18.22
C LEU A 376 -17.62 4.01 -17.05
N GLY A 377 -17.75 3.03 -16.15
CA GLY A 377 -18.55 3.11 -14.93
C GLY A 377 -18.11 4.25 -14.04
N GLU A 378 -16.83 4.27 -13.64
CA GLU A 378 -16.26 5.32 -12.79
C GLU A 378 -16.54 6.71 -13.35
N PHE A 379 -16.20 6.94 -14.62
CA PHE A 379 -16.38 8.26 -15.23
C PHE A 379 -17.86 8.61 -15.42
N SER A 380 -18.69 7.66 -15.88
CA SER A 380 -20.13 7.89 -16.08
C SER A 380 -20.82 8.25 -14.78
N MET A 381 -20.46 7.61 -13.65
CA MET A 381 -20.99 7.96 -12.34
C MET A 381 -20.60 9.39 -11.93
N GLN A 382 -19.33 9.76 -12.15
CA GLN A 382 -18.82 11.10 -11.83
C GLN A 382 -19.55 12.22 -12.59
N VAL A 383 -19.91 11.98 -13.86
CA VAL A 383 -20.57 12.98 -14.72
C VAL A 383 -22.10 12.86 -14.75
N GLY A 384 -22.69 12.03 -13.88
CA GLY A 384 -24.15 11.90 -13.76
C GLY A 384 -24.83 11.04 -14.84
N LEU A 385 -24.07 10.24 -15.58
CA LEU A 385 -24.55 9.29 -16.61
C LEU A 385 -24.63 7.84 -16.13
N GLY A 386 -24.38 7.59 -14.84
CA GLY A 386 -24.42 6.27 -14.22
C GLY A 386 -25.69 5.46 -14.51
N ASN A 387 -26.86 6.09 -14.35
CA ASN A 387 -28.14 5.42 -14.62
C ASN A 387 -28.31 5.02 -16.09
N SER A 388 -27.81 5.82 -17.03
CA SER A 388 -27.82 5.46 -18.45
C SER A 388 -26.98 4.23 -18.74
N LEU A 389 -25.79 4.15 -18.13
CA LEU A 389 -24.93 2.96 -18.23
C LEU A 389 -25.58 1.73 -17.60
N ILE A 390 -26.19 1.87 -16.42
CA ILE A 390 -26.93 0.77 -15.77
C ILE A 390 -28.02 0.24 -16.71
N GLN A 391 -28.80 1.11 -17.36
CA GLN A 391 -29.83 0.67 -18.32
C GLN A 391 -29.26 -0.07 -19.52
N LEU A 392 -28.11 0.37 -20.06
CA LEU A 392 -27.41 -0.33 -21.14
C LEU A 392 -26.97 -1.73 -20.70
N VAL A 393 -26.32 -1.86 -19.54
CA VAL A 393 -25.90 -3.15 -18.99
C VAL A 393 -27.10 -4.06 -18.70
N MET A 394 -28.18 -3.52 -18.12
CA MET A 394 -29.41 -4.27 -17.83
C MET A 394 -30.08 -4.82 -19.08
N SER A 395 -30.01 -4.10 -20.22
CA SER A 395 -30.61 -4.55 -21.48
C SER A 395 -30.05 -5.90 -21.94
N GLU A 396 -28.78 -6.19 -21.64
CA GLU A 396 -28.12 -7.45 -21.99
C GLU A 396 -28.48 -8.61 -21.07
N LEU A 397 -28.72 -8.30 -19.78
CA LEU A 397 -29.11 -9.31 -18.80
C LEU A 397 -30.47 -9.94 -19.15
N ASN A 398 -31.35 -9.18 -19.81
CA ASN A 398 -32.66 -9.65 -20.26
C ASN A 398 -32.61 -10.59 -21.48
N GLU A 399 -31.49 -10.64 -22.23
CA GLU A 399 -31.37 -11.44 -23.45
C GLU A 399 -30.92 -12.90 -23.23
N SER A 400 -31.40 -13.57 -22.17
CA SER A 400 -31.08 -14.98 -21.84
C SER A 400 -29.62 -15.29 -21.45
N THR A 401 -28.77 -14.26 -21.31
CA THR A 401 -27.38 -14.39 -20.85
C THR A 401 -27.19 -13.95 -19.40
N ASN A 402 -27.84 -14.66 -18.47
CA ASN A 402 -27.55 -14.53 -17.03
C ASN A 402 -26.18 -15.16 -16.70
N ASN A 403 -25.12 -14.62 -17.30
CA ASN A 403 -23.72 -15.01 -17.10
C ASN A 403 -23.16 -14.26 -15.87
N LEU A 404 -22.23 -14.89 -15.17
CA LEU A 404 -21.69 -14.37 -13.91
C LEU A 404 -21.09 -12.95 -14.08
N SER A 405 -20.36 -12.71 -15.17
CA SER A 405 -19.64 -11.47 -15.40
C SER A 405 -20.56 -10.24 -15.56
N THR A 406 -21.64 -10.35 -16.34
CA THR A 406 -22.65 -9.28 -16.48
C THR A 406 -23.35 -8.98 -15.15
N LEU A 407 -23.64 -10.01 -14.35
CA LEU A 407 -24.25 -9.85 -13.03
C LEU A 407 -23.33 -9.11 -12.06
N LEU A 408 -22.04 -9.47 -12.04
CA LEU A 408 -21.03 -8.79 -11.21
C LEU A 408 -20.88 -7.32 -11.61
N VAL A 409 -20.79 -7.02 -12.91
CA VAL A 409 -20.77 -5.64 -13.42
C VAL A 409 -21.96 -4.84 -12.91
N LEU A 410 -23.17 -5.38 -13.08
CA LEU A 410 -24.37 -4.66 -12.70
C LEU A 410 -24.43 -4.44 -11.18
N SER A 411 -24.06 -5.45 -10.39
CA SER A 411 -23.96 -5.29 -8.93
C SER A 411 -22.97 -4.19 -8.52
N ASP A 412 -21.86 -4.04 -9.23
CA ASP A 412 -20.87 -2.99 -8.94
C ASP A 412 -21.36 -1.61 -9.24
N LEU A 413 -22.07 -1.46 -10.36
CA LEU A 413 -22.68 -0.18 -10.73
C LEU A 413 -23.74 0.22 -9.71
N HIS A 414 -24.57 -0.72 -9.22
CA HIS A 414 -25.53 -0.44 -8.15
C HIS A 414 -24.84 -0.13 -6.81
N LEU A 415 -23.79 -0.85 -6.44
CA LEU A 415 -22.98 -0.53 -5.25
C LEU A 415 -22.37 0.87 -5.34
N ALA A 416 -21.78 1.22 -6.49
CA ALA A 416 -21.22 2.56 -6.73
C ALA A 416 -22.31 3.65 -6.71
N ALA A 417 -23.54 3.30 -7.10
CA ALA A 417 -24.71 4.18 -7.01
C ALA A 417 -25.31 4.27 -5.59
N GLY A 418 -24.82 3.49 -4.63
CA GLY A 418 -25.37 3.40 -3.28
C GLY A 418 -26.68 2.60 -3.18
N ASP A 419 -27.08 1.90 -4.25
CA ASP A 419 -28.26 1.04 -4.28
C ASP A 419 -27.90 -0.37 -3.79
N THR A 420 -27.63 -0.47 -2.48
CA THR A 420 -27.18 -1.72 -1.85
C THR A 420 -28.25 -2.81 -1.89
N TYR A 421 -29.53 -2.42 -1.88
CA TYR A 421 -30.64 -3.37 -2.03
C TYR A 421 -30.58 -4.10 -3.37
N GLU A 422 -30.50 -3.36 -4.48
CA GLU A 422 -30.49 -3.95 -5.81
C GLU A 422 -29.20 -4.72 -6.08
N ALA A 423 -28.07 -4.20 -5.61
CA ALA A 423 -26.79 -4.92 -5.65
C ALA A 423 -26.89 -6.28 -4.93
N ASN A 424 -27.41 -6.32 -3.70
CA ASN A 424 -27.55 -7.57 -2.96
C ASN A 424 -28.57 -8.51 -3.61
N ARG A 425 -29.66 -7.97 -4.19
CA ARG A 425 -30.66 -8.76 -4.94
C ARG A 425 -30.00 -9.47 -6.12
N LEU A 426 -29.19 -8.76 -6.90
CA LEU A 426 -28.46 -9.31 -8.04
C LEU A 426 -27.44 -10.36 -7.59
N LEU A 427 -26.62 -10.07 -6.58
CA LEU A 427 -25.65 -11.01 -6.02
C LEU A 427 -26.34 -12.29 -5.50
N SER A 428 -27.44 -12.16 -4.78
CA SER A 428 -28.24 -13.29 -4.27
C SER A 428 -28.83 -14.13 -5.40
N GLN A 429 -29.32 -13.50 -6.48
CA GLN A 429 -29.74 -14.23 -7.68
C GLN A 429 -28.59 -14.96 -8.36
N GLY A 430 -27.40 -14.34 -8.36
CA GLY A 430 -26.18 -14.95 -8.86
C GLY A 430 -25.82 -16.21 -8.09
N LEU A 431 -25.90 -16.20 -6.76
CA LEU A 431 -25.59 -17.36 -5.91
C LEU A 431 -26.54 -18.54 -6.11
N VAL A 432 -27.81 -18.30 -6.49
CA VAL A 432 -28.73 -19.39 -6.85
C VAL A 432 -28.17 -20.22 -8.02
N LYS A 433 -27.48 -19.56 -8.96
CA LYS A 433 -26.93 -20.20 -10.17
C LYS A 433 -25.45 -20.56 -10.05
N TYR A 434 -24.68 -19.78 -9.29
CA TYR A 434 -23.24 -19.88 -9.11
C TYR A 434 -22.89 -19.89 -7.60
N PRO A 435 -23.26 -20.94 -6.86
CA PRO A 435 -23.10 -20.97 -5.40
C PRO A 435 -21.64 -20.87 -4.93
N ASP A 436 -20.70 -21.29 -5.78
CA ASP A 436 -19.25 -21.30 -5.51
C ASP A 436 -18.51 -20.12 -6.19
N ALA A 437 -19.22 -19.12 -6.72
CA ALA A 437 -18.59 -17.92 -7.28
C ALA A 437 -18.03 -17.04 -6.15
N HIS A 438 -16.72 -17.13 -5.92
CA HIS A 438 -16.02 -16.40 -4.86
C HIS A 438 -16.15 -14.88 -5.01
N GLU A 439 -16.26 -14.38 -6.25
CA GLU A 439 -16.43 -12.95 -6.55
C GLU A 439 -17.76 -12.42 -6.00
N ILE A 440 -18.82 -13.23 -6.01
CA ILE A 440 -20.11 -12.83 -5.43
C ILE A 440 -19.99 -12.71 -3.92
N HIS A 441 -19.40 -13.72 -3.26
CA HIS A 441 -19.19 -13.70 -1.81
C HIS A 441 -18.31 -12.52 -1.38
N TYR A 442 -17.26 -12.21 -2.15
CA TYR A 442 -16.43 -11.03 -1.89
C TYR A 442 -17.25 -9.73 -1.98
N ARG A 443 -18.07 -9.55 -3.02
CA ARG A 443 -18.91 -8.35 -3.19
C ARG A 443 -20.00 -8.22 -2.14
N GLN A 444 -20.60 -9.34 -1.70
CA GLN A 444 -21.50 -9.33 -0.54
C GLN A 444 -20.77 -8.91 0.72
N GLY A 445 -19.54 -9.39 0.93
CA GLY A 445 -18.69 -8.93 2.04
C GLY A 445 -18.46 -7.42 2.01
N VAL A 446 -18.11 -6.86 0.84
CA VAL A 446 -17.94 -5.40 0.66
C VAL A 446 -19.23 -4.65 0.95
N LEU A 447 -20.36 -5.15 0.46
CA LEU A 447 -21.69 -4.56 0.68
C LEU A 447 -22.02 -4.50 2.17
N PHE A 448 -21.94 -5.64 2.86
CA PHE A 448 -22.21 -5.72 4.30
C PHE A 448 -21.24 -4.89 5.11
N TYR A 449 -19.96 -4.87 4.73
CA TYR A 449 -18.97 -4.03 5.38
C TYR A 449 -19.37 -2.56 5.25
N ASN A 450 -19.74 -2.08 4.06
CA ASN A 450 -20.18 -0.69 3.87
C ASN A 450 -21.46 -0.35 4.65
N ASP A 451 -22.38 -1.29 4.80
CA ASP A 451 -23.64 -1.15 5.56
C ASP A 451 -23.46 -1.33 7.08
N MET A 452 -22.23 -1.41 7.59
CA MET A 452 -21.90 -1.60 9.02
C MET A 452 -22.34 -2.96 9.59
N GLN A 453 -22.53 -3.95 8.73
CA GLN A 453 -22.86 -5.34 9.06
C GLN A 453 -21.59 -6.19 9.10
N ASN A 454 -20.76 -6.00 10.11
CA ASN A 454 -19.41 -6.59 10.17
C ASN A 454 -19.40 -8.11 10.25
N ASP A 455 -20.37 -8.72 10.93
CA ASP A 455 -20.40 -10.18 11.10
C ASP A 455 -20.81 -10.87 9.80
N GLU A 456 -21.79 -10.31 9.09
CA GLU A 456 -22.16 -10.72 7.75
C GLU A 456 -21.03 -10.51 6.75
N ALA A 457 -20.32 -9.38 6.85
CA ALA A 457 -19.15 -9.09 6.04
C ALA A 457 -18.04 -10.14 6.24
N LYS A 458 -17.67 -10.41 7.50
CA LYS A 458 -16.70 -11.45 7.87
C LYS A 458 -17.11 -12.82 7.34
N ALA A 459 -18.38 -13.20 7.48
CA ALA A 459 -18.88 -14.48 6.98
C ALA A 459 -18.74 -14.60 5.46
N ALA A 460 -19.13 -13.55 4.72
CA ALA A 460 -19.04 -13.51 3.27
C ALA A 460 -17.58 -13.52 2.78
N PHE A 461 -16.69 -12.72 3.37
CA PHE A 461 -15.26 -12.74 3.06
C PHE A 461 -14.58 -14.07 3.41
N THR A 462 -14.97 -14.72 4.51
CA THR A 462 -14.51 -16.06 4.86
C THR A 462 -14.90 -17.08 3.79
N LYS A 463 -16.12 -16.98 3.27
CA LYS A 463 -16.55 -17.84 2.16
C LYS A 463 -15.75 -17.56 0.89
N ALA A 464 -15.50 -16.29 0.56
CA ALA A 464 -14.69 -15.89 -0.59
C ALA A 464 -13.23 -16.42 -0.50
N THR A 465 -12.56 -16.25 0.63
CA THR A 465 -11.20 -16.75 0.88
C THR A 465 -11.13 -18.29 0.87
N SER A 466 -12.17 -18.98 1.34
CA SER A 466 -12.21 -20.45 1.28
C SER A 466 -12.30 -21.00 -0.16
N LEU A 467 -12.93 -20.24 -1.06
CA LEU A 467 -13.13 -20.62 -2.46
C LEU A 467 -11.95 -20.19 -3.35
N ALA A 468 -11.29 -19.07 -3.01
CA ALA A 468 -10.14 -18.53 -3.74
C ALA A 468 -9.02 -18.10 -2.76
N PRO A 469 -8.32 -19.06 -2.12
CA PRO A 469 -7.36 -18.77 -1.06
C PRO A 469 -6.09 -18.06 -1.52
N THR A 470 -5.80 -18.04 -2.83
CA THR A 470 -4.65 -17.32 -3.40
C THR A 470 -4.93 -15.84 -3.66
N GLN A 471 -6.17 -15.36 -3.46
CA GLN A 471 -6.53 -13.95 -3.66
C GLN A 471 -6.21 -13.15 -2.40
N ILE A 472 -5.06 -12.47 -2.40
CA ILE A 472 -4.58 -11.68 -1.25
C ILE A 472 -5.60 -10.61 -0.84
N ASP A 473 -6.23 -9.91 -1.79
CA ASP A 473 -7.23 -8.87 -1.52
C ASP A 473 -8.42 -9.38 -0.69
N TYR A 474 -8.82 -10.65 -0.86
CA TYR A 474 -9.92 -11.22 -0.10
C TYR A 474 -9.54 -11.45 1.35
N TRP A 475 -8.29 -11.87 1.59
CA TRP A 475 -7.73 -11.97 2.94
C TRP A 475 -7.59 -10.60 3.59
N MET A 476 -7.10 -9.61 2.85
CA MET A 476 -7.00 -8.23 3.35
C MET A 476 -8.37 -7.65 3.71
N ALA A 477 -9.40 -7.91 2.90
CA ALA A 477 -10.77 -7.50 3.21
C ALA A 477 -11.34 -8.24 4.44
N LEU A 478 -11.09 -9.54 4.58
CA LEU A 478 -11.50 -10.31 5.76
C LEU A 478 -10.83 -9.78 7.04
N ILE A 479 -9.52 -9.56 7.00
CA ILE A 479 -8.75 -9.02 8.12
C ILE A 479 -9.28 -7.63 8.47
N GLY A 480 -9.52 -6.78 7.47
CA GLY A 480 -10.06 -5.45 7.69
C GLY A 480 -11.49 -5.41 8.24
N ALA A 481 -12.33 -6.38 7.87
CA ALA A 481 -13.66 -6.56 8.45
C ALA A 481 -13.63 -7.14 9.87
N ALA A 482 -12.61 -7.96 10.19
CA ALA A 482 -12.42 -8.51 11.52
C ALA A 482 -11.83 -7.48 12.50
N HIS A 483 -11.05 -6.53 12.00
CA HIS A 483 -10.39 -5.49 12.79
C HIS A 483 -11.11 -4.12 12.77
N ASP A 484 -12.20 -4.00 11.99
CA ASP A 484 -12.95 -2.77 11.73
C ASP A 484 -12.11 -1.47 11.62
N HIS A 485 -11.35 -1.33 10.53
CA HIS A 485 -10.53 -0.15 10.24
C HIS A 485 -11.30 1.19 10.12
N ARG A 486 -12.64 1.22 10.23
CA ARG A 486 -13.40 2.48 10.13
C ARG A 486 -13.31 3.32 11.40
N GLU A 487 -13.24 2.64 12.54
CA GLU A 487 -13.15 3.23 13.88
C GLU A 487 -11.72 3.16 14.44
N HIS A 488 -10.89 2.23 13.96
CA HIS A 488 -9.56 1.97 14.50
C HIS A 488 -8.45 2.56 13.63
N SER A 489 -7.71 3.52 14.19
CA SER A 489 -6.33 3.78 13.76
C SER A 489 -5.45 2.64 14.30
N HIS A 490 -4.48 2.19 13.50
CA HIS A 490 -3.47 1.18 13.88
C HIS A 490 -2.56 1.59 15.04
N SER A 491 -2.96 2.55 15.86
CA SER A 491 -2.09 3.16 16.83
C SER A 491 -2.79 3.45 18.15
N SER A 492 -4.07 3.11 18.40
CA SER A 492 -4.63 3.37 19.73
C SER A 492 -4.23 2.27 20.72
N GLY A 493 -4.03 2.61 22.00
CA GLY A 493 -3.81 1.62 23.06
C GLY A 493 -4.96 0.60 23.21
N MET A 494 -6.19 0.96 22.80
CA MET A 494 -7.30 0.01 22.67
C MET A 494 -7.12 -0.97 21.49
N ALA A 495 -6.48 -0.55 20.39
CA ALA A 495 -6.22 -1.38 19.23
C ALA A 495 -5.17 -2.48 19.51
N ALA A 496 -4.30 -2.34 20.51
CA ALA A 496 -3.26 -3.32 20.81
C ALA A 496 -3.80 -4.74 21.13
N ASN A 497 -4.99 -4.85 21.72
CA ASN A 497 -5.63 -6.15 21.95
C ASN A 497 -6.41 -6.65 20.71
N ASP A 498 -7.06 -5.76 19.97
CA ASP A 498 -7.79 -6.12 18.74
C ASP A 498 -6.86 -6.51 17.59
N HIS A 499 -5.64 -5.96 17.55
CA HIS A 499 -4.59 -6.35 16.60
C HIS A 499 -4.18 -7.82 16.78
N LYS A 500 -4.11 -8.32 18.02
CA LYS A 500 -3.77 -9.73 18.30
C LYS A 500 -4.82 -10.70 17.79
N SER A 501 -6.09 -10.29 17.82
CA SER A 501 -7.22 -11.13 17.42
C SER A 501 -7.19 -11.51 15.93
N VAL A 502 -6.54 -10.69 15.08
CA VAL A 502 -6.47 -10.91 13.63
C VAL A 502 -5.17 -11.55 13.15
N LEU A 503 -4.15 -11.68 14.01
CA LEU A 503 -2.90 -12.39 13.66
C LEU A 503 -3.14 -13.83 13.14
N PRO A 504 -4.08 -14.63 13.68
CA PRO A 504 -4.40 -15.95 13.13
C PRO A 504 -5.00 -15.93 11.72
N LEU A 505 -5.65 -14.84 11.31
CA LEU A 505 -6.14 -14.67 9.93
C LEU A 505 -4.98 -14.40 8.98
N PHE A 506 -4.00 -13.60 9.39
CA PHE A 506 -2.76 -13.43 8.64
C PHE A 506 -1.99 -14.76 8.48
N ASP A 507 -1.96 -15.62 9.51
CA ASP A 507 -1.32 -16.93 9.40
C ASP A 507 -1.97 -17.82 8.33
N GLN A 508 -3.30 -17.80 8.24
CA GLN A 508 -4.03 -18.51 7.19
C GLN A 508 -3.75 -17.91 5.80
N ALA A 509 -3.78 -16.58 5.69
CA ALA A 509 -3.47 -15.87 4.45
C ALA A 509 -2.05 -16.18 3.95
N ILE A 510 -1.07 -16.15 4.85
CA ILE A 510 0.35 -16.46 4.56
C ILE A 510 0.53 -17.93 4.21
N ALA A 511 -0.17 -18.86 4.87
CA ALA A 511 -0.11 -20.27 4.52
C ALA A 511 -0.60 -20.52 3.09
N ALA A 512 -1.63 -19.79 2.64
CA ALA A 512 -2.12 -19.82 1.27
C ALA A 512 -1.24 -19.03 0.28
N ASN A 513 -0.54 -17.99 0.76
CA ASN A 513 0.23 -17.05 -0.06
C ASN A 513 1.65 -16.82 0.51
N PRO A 514 2.50 -17.86 0.58
CA PRO A 514 3.74 -17.82 1.37
C PRO A 514 4.83 -16.88 0.83
N LEU A 515 4.66 -16.37 -0.38
CA LEU A 515 5.58 -15.45 -1.06
C LEU A 515 5.08 -14.00 -1.09
N SER A 516 3.93 -13.70 -0.50
CA SER A 516 3.40 -12.33 -0.46
C SER A 516 4.18 -11.50 0.56
N SER A 517 5.07 -10.62 0.10
CA SER A 517 5.78 -9.65 0.94
C SER A 517 4.81 -8.71 1.67
N GLU A 518 3.70 -8.35 1.03
CA GLU A 518 2.61 -7.53 1.56
C GLU A 518 1.97 -8.16 2.80
N LEU A 519 1.63 -9.45 2.79
CA LEU A 519 1.03 -10.10 3.95
C LEU A 519 1.96 -10.13 5.17
N TYR A 520 3.27 -10.35 4.96
CA TYR A 520 4.24 -10.25 6.06
C TYR A 520 4.41 -8.81 6.55
N TYR A 521 4.40 -7.84 5.64
CA TYR A 521 4.49 -6.42 5.99
C TYR A 521 3.28 -5.97 6.83
N GLU A 522 2.06 -6.28 6.39
CA GLU A 522 0.82 -5.89 7.08
C GLU A 522 0.63 -6.64 8.41
N LYS A 523 1.03 -7.93 8.48
CA LYS A 523 1.11 -8.64 9.77
C LYS A 523 2.16 -7.99 10.68
N GLY A 524 3.29 -7.57 10.13
CA GLY A 524 4.37 -6.88 10.85
C GLY A 524 3.90 -5.54 11.44
N LEU A 525 3.17 -4.73 10.66
CA LEU A 525 2.54 -3.50 11.14
C LEU A 525 1.55 -3.80 12.27
N THR A 526 0.70 -4.81 12.10
CA THR A 526 -0.26 -5.23 13.12
C THR A 526 0.43 -5.64 14.43
N ALA A 527 1.53 -6.39 14.34
CA ALA A 527 2.35 -6.78 15.48
C ALA A 527 3.04 -5.57 16.13
N TYR A 528 3.61 -4.66 15.32
CA TYR A 528 4.27 -3.45 15.79
C TYR A 528 3.30 -2.55 16.56
N SER A 529 2.12 -2.34 16.00
CA SER A 529 1.01 -1.62 16.62
C SER A 529 0.49 -2.29 17.90
N GLY A 530 0.52 -3.62 17.95
CA GLY A 530 0.25 -4.42 19.15
C GLY A 530 1.39 -4.43 20.18
N SER A 531 2.46 -3.65 19.96
CA SER A 531 3.70 -3.64 20.75
C SER A 531 4.41 -5.00 20.85
N GLU A 532 4.17 -5.90 19.90
CA GLU A 532 4.88 -7.19 19.74
C GLU A 532 6.16 -7.00 18.89
N LEU A 533 7.09 -6.16 19.37
CA LEU A 533 8.26 -5.72 18.60
C LEU A 533 9.13 -6.88 18.07
N ALA A 534 9.29 -7.97 18.85
CA ALA A 534 10.05 -9.13 18.42
C ALA A 534 9.40 -9.84 17.22
N LEU A 535 8.07 -9.99 17.23
CA LEU A 535 7.32 -10.58 16.13
C LEU A 535 7.34 -9.64 14.92
N ALA A 536 7.13 -8.34 15.13
CA ALA A 536 7.19 -7.33 14.08
C ALA A 536 8.56 -7.35 13.37
N GLN A 537 9.65 -7.45 14.11
CA GLN A 537 11.00 -7.53 13.55
C GLN A 537 11.18 -8.76 12.66
N GLU A 538 10.72 -9.94 13.10
CA GLU A 538 10.77 -11.16 12.28
C GLU A 538 9.97 -11.00 10.98
N LEU A 539 8.76 -10.44 11.08
CA LEU A 539 7.84 -10.27 9.96
C LEU A 539 8.35 -9.23 8.95
N PHE A 540 8.87 -8.09 9.40
CA PHE A 540 9.50 -7.11 8.50
C PHE A 540 10.77 -7.67 7.87
N ALA A 541 11.61 -8.39 8.62
CA ALA A 541 12.76 -9.07 8.04
C ALA A 541 12.35 -10.08 6.97
N LYS A 542 11.23 -10.79 7.18
CA LYS A 542 10.68 -11.72 6.20
C LYS A 542 10.15 -11.00 4.97
N SER A 543 9.42 -9.89 5.15
CA SER A 543 8.95 -9.03 4.06
C SER A 543 10.12 -8.48 3.23
N VAL A 544 11.15 -7.94 3.88
CA VAL A 544 12.39 -7.49 3.24
C VAL A 544 13.12 -8.65 2.55
N SER A 545 13.12 -9.88 3.08
CA SER A 545 13.73 -11.00 2.37
C SER A 545 13.02 -11.37 1.05
N LEU A 546 11.72 -11.09 0.95
CA LEU A 546 10.88 -11.36 -0.22
C LEU A 546 10.94 -10.20 -1.23
N THR A 547 10.94 -8.96 -0.74
CA THR A 547 11.12 -7.74 -1.52
C THR A 547 12.21 -6.86 -0.87
N PRO A 548 13.52 -7.10 -1.16
CA PRO A 548 14.65 -6.46 -0.45
C PRO A 548 14.82 -4.96 -0.60
N PHE A 549 13.97 -4.34 -1.42
CA PHE A 549 14.05 -2.94 -1.82
C PHE A 549 12.74 -2.19 -1.56
N SER A 550 11.79 -2.81 -0.86
CA SER A 550 10.59 -2.10 -0.40
C SER A 550 11.00 -1.06 0.64
N VAL A 551 10.96 0.22 0.27
CA VAL A 551 11.29 1.35 1.16
C VAL A 551 10.46 1.30 2.45
N PRO A 552 9.14 1.08 2.41
CA PRO A 552 8.35 0.93 3.64
C PRO A 552 8.80 -0.25 4.51
N ALA A 553 9.10 -1.41 3.92
CA ALA A 553 9.52 -2.58 4.70
C ALA A 553 10.91 -2.40 5.32
N LEU A 554 11.85 -1.80 4.59
CA LEU A 554 13.18 -1.46 5.08
C LEU A 554 13.12 -0.45 6.24
N ALA A 555 12.33 0.62 6.08
CA ALA A 555 12.14 1.63 7.12
C ALA A 555 11.49 1.02 8.37
N MET A 556 10.45 0.18 8.23
CA MET A 556 9.78 -0.46 9.36
C MET A 556 10.63 -1.52 10.05
N GLN A 557 11.45 -2.26 9.31
CA GLN A 557 12.42 -3.15 9.92
C GLN A 557 13.45 -2.36 10.74
N ALA A 558 14.00 -1.27 10.18
CA ALA A 558 14.95 -0.41 10.89
C ALA A 558 14.31 0.22 12.14
N MET A 559 13.11 0.79 12.02
CA MET A 559 12.36 1.37 13.13
C MET A 559 12.15 0.37 14.26
N THR A 560 11.68 -0.83 13.93
CA THR A 560 11.43 -1.88 14.93
C THR A 560 12.73 -2.31 15.63
N ILE A 561 13.85 -2.36 14.91
CA ILE A 561 15.17 -2.62 15.51
C ILE A 561 15.56 -1.50 16.48
N ILE A 562 15.29 -0.24 16.12
CA ILE A 562 15.60 0.91 16.97
C ILE A 562 14.74 0.93 18.24
N ASP A 563 13.44 0.66 18.12
CA ASP A 563 12.50 0.66 19.24
C ASP A 563 12.66 -0.53 20.18
N SER A 564 13.19 -1.65 19.68
CA SER A 564 13.57 -2.81 20.50
C SER A 564 14.98 -2.70 21.10
N ASP A 565 15.64 -1.55 20.96
CA ASP A 565 17.04 -1.31 21.36
C ASP A 565 18.01 -2.38 20.82
N GLY A 566 17.79 -2.80 19.56
CA GLY A 566 18.56 -3.81 18.84
C GLY A 566 19.86 -3.27 18.19
N ASP A 567 20.36 -3.97 17.17
CA ASP A 567 21.59 -3.59 16.47
C ASP A 567 21.40 -2.33 15.61
N LEU A 568 21.77 -1.18 16.16
CA LEU A 568 21.71 0.11 15.47
C LEU A 568 22.57 0.17 14.20
N SER A 569 23.60 -0.66 14.06
CA SER A 569 24.41 -0.74 12.83
C SER A 569 23.61 -1.40 11.71
N LEU A 570 22.85 -2.44 12.03
CA LEU A 570 21.93 -3.08 11.10
C LEU A 570 20.80 -2.13 10.69
N ALA A 571 20.21 -1.39 11.64
CA ALA A 571 19.21 -0.37 11.34
C ALA A 571 19.77 0.72 10.41
N SER A 572 21.00 1.20 10.66
CA SER A 572 21.69 2.14 9.78
C SER A 572 21.85 1.58 8.36
N ALA A 573 22.32 0.34 8.21
CA ALA A 573 22.50 -0.28 6.90
C ALA A 573 21.18 -0.47 6.13
N LEU A 574 20.07 -0.74 6.84
CA LEU A 574 18.73 -0.80 6.24
C LEU A 574 18.25 0.59 5.79
N LEU A 575 18.50 1.63 6.59
CA LEU A 575 18.16 3.01 6.23
C LEU A 575 19.02 3.56 5.10
N ASP A 576 20.30 3.20 5.02
CA ASP A 576 21.16 3.55 3.89
C ASP A 576 20.59 2.98 2.60
N LYS A 577 20.16 1.70 2.63
CA LYS A 577 19.46 1.07 1.49
C LYS A 577 18.16 1.81 1.15
N ALA A 578 17.31 2.09 2.14
CA ALA A 578 16.04 2.78 1.92
C ALA A 578 16.24 4.19 1.34
N SER A 579 17.22 4.94 1.87
CA SER A 579 17.53 6.31 1.46
C SER A 579 18.16 6.38 0.07
N ASN A 580 18.95 5.37 -0.32
CA ASN A 580 19.46 5.26 -1.69
C ASN A 580 18.35 5.03 -2.72
N ILE A 581 17.20 4.48 -2.31
CA ILE A 581 16.03 4.26 -3.17
C ILE A 581 15.15 5.52 -3.18
N ASP A 582 14.75 6.00 -2.00
CA ASP A 582 13.96 7.23 -1.84
C ASP A 582 14.42 8.02 -0.61
N SER A 583 15.30 9.00 -0.87
CA SER A 583 15.82 9.91 0.16
C SER A 583 14.82 10.97 0.63
N THR A 584 13.69 11.12 -0.08
CA THR A 584 12.66 12.12 0.24
C THR A 584 11.50 11.55 1.04
N ASN A 585 11.47 10.23 1.23
CA ASN A 585 10.43 9.53 1.96
C ASN A 585 10.37 10.02 3.43
N PRO A 586 9.23 10.60 3.88
CA PRO A 586 9.14 11.11 5.25
C PRO A 586 9.33 10.05 6.34
N ALA A 587 8.96 8.79 6.09
CA ALA A 587 9.15 7.70 7.06
C ALA A 587 10.63 7.30 7.19
N VAL A 588 11.38 7.33 6.08
CA VAL A 588 12.84 7.11 6.11
C VAL A 588 13.53 8.23 6.88
N ILE A 589 13.14 9.49 6.63
CA ILE A 589 13.70 10.67 7.32
C ILE A 589 13.40 10.61 8.83
N ASP A 590 12.16 10.29 9.21
CA ASP A 590 11.77 10.10 10.62
C ASP A 590 12.64 9.02 11.29
N THR A 591 12.73 7.84 10.67
CA THR A 591 13.51 6.72 11.21
C THR A 591 15.01 7.04 11.31
N GLN A 592 15.57 7.80 10.38
CA GLN A 592 16.95 8.29 10.44
C GLN A 592 17.16 9.25 11.62
N GLY A 593 16.25 10.20 11.81
CA GLY A 593 16.30 11.12 12.95
C GLY A 593 16.18 10.40 14.29
N TRP A 594 15.36 9.35 14.33
CA TRP A 594 15.21 8.49 15.50
C TRP A 594 16.46 7.65 15.79
N LEU A 595 17.07 7.05 14.76
CA LEU A 595 18.35 6.34 14.87
C LEU A 595 19.44 7.26 15.44
N LEU A 596 19.59 8.47 14.91
CA LEU A 596 20.58 9.46 15.37
C LEU A 596 20.34 9.83 16.85
N THR A 597 19.08 9.99 17.25
CA THR A 597 18.70 10.25 18.64
C THR A 597 19.16 9.11 19.55
N LYS A 598 18.88 7.86 19.16
CA LYS A 598 19.26 6.66 19.91
C LYS A 598 20.78 6.41 19.94
N GLN A 599 21.52 6.87 18.94
CA GLN A 599 22.98 6.88 18.92
C GLN A 599 23.61 8.00 19.78
N GLY A 600 22.80 8.96 20.26
CA GLY A 600 23.26 10.10 21.06
C GLY A 600 23.67 11.33 20.25
N SER A 601 23.53 11.30 18.92
CA SER A 601 23.76 12.45 18.02
C SER A 601 22.55 13.39 18.05
N LEU A 602 22.28 13.99 19.20
CA LEU A 602 20.98 14.62 19.50
C LEU A 602 20.66 15.83 18.62
N ASP A 603 21.62 16.72 18.35
CA ASP A 603 21.41 17.91 17.51
C ASP A 603 21.10 17.55 16.06
N GLU A 604 21.81 16.55 15.51
CA GLU A 604 21.55 16.03 14.17
C GLU A 604 20.20 15.32 14.12
N GLY A 605 19.91 14.45 15.10
CA GLY A 605 18.62 13.78 15.24
C GLY A 605 17.45 14.76 15.29
N LYS A 606 17.57 15.84 16.08
CA LYS A 606 16.59 16.93 16.13
C LYS A 606 16.38 17.55 14.75
N SER A 607 17.45 17.93 14.06
CA SER A 607 17.35 18.60 12.75
C SER A 607 16.67 17.71 11.71
N VAL A 608 16.97 16.41 11.71
CA VAL A 608 16.35 15.43 10.82
C VAL A 608 14.88 15.18 11.17
N LEU A 609 14.54 15.05 12.46
CA LEU A 609 13.15 14.89 12.92
C LEU A 609 12.30 16.15 12.63
N GLU A 610 12.85 17.36 12.78
CA GLU A 610 12.16 18.61 12.40
C GLU A 610 11.86 18.66 10.90
N ARG A 611 12.73 18.10 10.05
CA ARG A 611 12.46 17.94 8.61
C ARG A 611 11.35 16.92 8.36
N ALA A 612 11.35 15.79 9.07
CA ALA A 612 10.26 14.81 8.98
C ALA A 612 8.92 15.44 9.38
N LEU A 613 8.90 16.23 10.47
CA LEU A 613 7.72 16.96 10.93
C LEU A 613 7.27 18.00 9.91
N ALA A 614 8.19 18.71 9.24
CA ALA A 614 7.81 19.66 8.18
C ALA A 614 7.10 18.99 7.00
N LEU A 615 7.43 17.72 6.71
CA LEU A 615 6.77 16.91 5.69
C LEU A 615 5.47 16.26 6.21
N MET A 616 5.38 16.02 7.52
CA MET A 616 4.22 15.43 8.19
C MET A 616 3.82 16.22 9.47
N PRO A 617 3.21 17.43 9.35
CA PRO A 617 3.08 18.42 10.44
C PRO A 617 2.24 18.04 11.66
N SER A 618 1.68 16.84 11.72
CA SER A 618 0.82 16.38 12.82
C SER A 618 0.97 14.88 13.07
N ASP A 619 2.06 14.28 12.59
CA ASP A 619 2.30 12.85 12.76
C ASP A 619 2.74 12.53 14.19
N GLU A 620 1.97 11.70 14.88
CA GLU A 620 2.14 11.43 16.30
C GLU A 620 3.47 10.73 16.60
N ALA A 621 3.93 9.85 15.71
CA ALA A 621 5.19 9.13 15.89
C ALA A 621 6.40 10.07 15.78
N VAL A 622 6.41 10.97 14.78
CA VAL A 622 7.47 11.99 14.67
C VAL A 622 7.49 12.91 15.89
N LEU A 623 6.30 13.33 16.36
CA LEU A 623 6.16 14.13 17.58
C LEU A 623 6.68 13.36 18.81
N ALA A 624 6.42 12.07 18.91
CA ALA A 624 6.92 11.21 19.99
C ALA A 624 8.46 11.11 19.98
N HIS A 625 9.06 10.87 18.81
CA HIS A 625 10.52 10.85 18.65
C HIS A 625 11.14 12.19 19.02
N LEU A 626 10.52 13.31 18.62
CA LEU A 626 10.96 14.65 19.00
C LEU A 626 10.88 14.87 20.51
N ALA A 627 9.80 14.46 21.16
CA ALA A 627 9.64 14.59 22.61
C ALA A 627 10.77 13.87 23.36
N VAL A 628 11.08 12.63 22.96
CA VAL A 628 12.18 11.86 23.56
C VAL A 628 13.53 12.48 23.26
N ASN A 629 13.78 12.93 22.02
CA ASN A 629 15.00 13.64 21.65
C ASN A 629 15.19 14.90 22.52
N ARG A 630 14.15 15.74 22.68
CA ARG A 630 14.21 16.95 23.52
C ARG A 630 14.47 16.63 24.98
N LYS A 631 13.88 15.56 25.51
CA LYS A 631 14.18 15.09 26.86
C LYS A 631 15.66 14.71 27.00
N MET A 632 16.23 13.98 26.04
CA MET A 632 17.66 13.62 26.05
C MET A 632 18.57 14.86 25.94
N MET A 633 18.13 15.91 25.24
CA MET A 633 18.82 17.20 25.15
C MET A 633 18.68 18.06 26.42
N SER A 634 17.91 17.62 27.41
CA SER A 634 17.49 18.44 28.57
C SER A 634 16.70 19.71 28.18
N ASP A 635 16.05 19.72 27.01
CA ASP A 635 15.08 20.74 26.59
C ASP A 635 13.71 20.42 27.20
N THR A 636 13.54 20.77 28.47
CA THR A 636 12.34 20.46 29.26
C THR A 636 11.05 20.93 28.59
N LYS A 637 11.05 22.17 28.09
CA LYS A 637 9.87 22.75 27.46
C LYS A 637 9.51 21.99 26.18
N GLY A 638 10.50 21.78 25.30
CA GLY A 638 10.27 21.03 24.07
C GLY A 638 9.79 19.60 24.33
N ALA A 639 10.33 18.93 25.35
CA ALA A 639 9.92 17.57 25.72
C ALA A 639 8.44 17.51 26.14
N LEU A 640 8.00 18.42 27.01
CA LEU A 640 6.60 18.51 27.45
C LEU A 640 5.66 18.87 26.28
N ASP A 641 5.99 19.91 25.52
CA ASP A 641 5.17 20.39 24.40
C ASP A 641 4.94 19.27 23.36
N TYR A 642 6.01 18.58 22.95
CA TYR A 642 5.90 17.49 21.97
C TYR A 642 5.23 16.23 22.54
N SER A 643 5.46 15.89 23.82
CA SER A 643 4.75 14.77 24.46
C SER A 643 3.24 14.97 24.44
N LEU A 644 2.77 16.18 24.76
CA LEU A 644 1.35 16.50 24.74
C LEU A 644 0.78 16.43 23.33
N LEU A 645 1.48 17.00 22.34
CA LEU A 645 1.04 16.94 20.94
C LEU A 645 0.94 15.50 20.43
N ALA A 646 1.93 14.67 20.72
CA ALA A 646 1.97 13.27 20.32
C ALA A 646 0.82 12.45 20.95
N LEU A 647 0.53 12.69 22.25
CA LEU A 647 -0.54 12.00 22.99
C LEU A 647 -1.97 12.42 22.57
N ARG A 648 -2.14 13.44 21.72
CA ARG A 648 -3.47 13.81 21.20
C ARG A 648 -4.00 12.81 20.19
N GLY A 649 -3.10 12.14 19.48
CA GLY A 649 -3.47 11.06 18.59
C GLY A 649 -3.16 9.71 19.23
N ASN A 650 -3.26 8.70 18.40
CA ASN A 650 -3.17 7.32 18.82
C ASN A 650 -1.71 6.87 18.66
N LEU A 651 -1.06 6.38 19.73
CA LEU A 651 0.27 5.77 19.70
C LEU A 651 0.30 4.34 20.28
N PRO A 652 1.10 3.41 19.73
CA PRO A 652 1.34 2.11 20.36
C PRO A 652 1.91 2.27 21.78
N ASP A 653 1.60 1.34 22.69
CA ASP A 653 2.02 1.40 24.10
C ASP A 653 3.53 1.66 24.31
N HIS A 654 4.38 1.05 23.47
CA HIS A 654 5.84 1.22 23.54
C HIS A 654 6.30 2.64 23.19
N MET A 655 5.48 3.42 22.46
CA MET A 655 5.70 4.84 22.19
C MET A 655 4.94 5.73 23.18
N GLU A 656 3.72 5.37 23.57
CA GLU A 656 2.89 6.16 24.49
C GLU A 656 3.48 6.22 25.91
N THR A 657 3.92 5.06 26.44
CA THR A 657 4.38 4.94 27.83
C THR A 657 5.54 5.89 28.14
N PRO A 658 6.62 5.94 27.33
CA PRO A 658 7.70 6.90 27.54
C PRO A 658 7.22 8.35 27.61
N LEU A 659 6.26 8.76 26.77
CA LEU A 659 5.76 10.15 26.74
C LEU A 659 5.04 10.52 28.04
N ARG A 660 4.22 9.62 28.58
CA ARG A 660 3.57 9.83 29.88
C ARG A 660 4.59 9.89 31.02
N GLU A 661 5.67 9.11 30.93
CA GLU A 661 6.80 9.24 31.86
C GLU A 661 7.50 10.60 31.74
N ILE A 662 7.64 11.17 30.53
CA ILE A 662 8.19 12.53 30.36
C ILE A 662 7.36 13.54 31.14
N LEU A 663 6.04 13.54 30.96
CA LEU A 663 5.13 14.49 31.63
C LEU A 663 5.24 14.39 33.16
N THR A 664 5.27 13.17 33.69
CA THR A 664 5.33 12.95 35.14
C THR A 664 6.71 13.23 35.75
N THR A 665 7.80 13.02 35.00
CA THR A 665 9.17 13.21 35.51
C THR A 665 9.66 14.65 35.40
N LEU A 666 9.27 15.36 34.33
CA LEU A 666 9.74 16.72 34.06
C LEU A 666 8.83 17.79 34.67
N ASP A 667 7.59 17.45 35.03
CA ASP A 667 6.66 18.35 35.73
C ASP A 667 6.04 17.69 36.99
N PRO A 668 6.81 17.55 38.09
CA PRO A 668 6.37 16.84 39.29
C PRO A 668 5.51 17.69 40.22
N ARG A 669 4.90 18.78 39.76
CA ARG A 669 4.10 19.67 40.62
C ARG A 669 2.96 18.91 41.33
N ASP A 670 2.81 19.13 42.63
CA ASP A 670 1.75 18.53 43.48
C ASP A 670 0.39 19.22 43.32
N VAL A 671 0.38 20.36 42.63
CA VAL A 671 -0.81 21.15 42.30
C VAL A 671 -0.79 21.43 40.81
N LEU A 672 -1.79 20.91 40.10
CA LEU A 672 -1.99 21.12 38.66
C LEU A 672 -3.09 22.15 38.47
N GLN A 673 -2.77 23.30 37.88
CA GLN A 673 -3.75 24.37 37.66
C GLN A 673 -3.77 24.79 36.19
N PHE A 674 -4.93 24.64 35.55
CA PHE A 674 -5.10 24.85 34.11
C PHE A 674 -6.39 25.60 33.79
N PRO A 675 -6.43 26.37 32.68
CA PRO A 675 -7.62 27.08 32.26
C PRO A 675 -8.71 26.12 31.78
N ILE A 676 -9.95 26.43 32.13
CA ILE A 676 -11.14 25.74 31.63
C ILE A 676 -11.60 26.47 30.38
N HIS A 677 -11.64 25.80 29.24
CA HIS A 677 -12.10 26.39 27.99
C HIS A 677 -13.51 25.95 27.63
N LYS A 678 -14.31 26.88 27.12
CA LYS A 678 -15.54 26.52 26.40
C LYS A 678 -15.16 25.78 25.12
N ILE A 679 -15.92 24.75 24.78
CA ILE A 679 -15.75 24.01 23.53
C ILE A 679 -17.05 24.01 22.72
N ASN A 680 -16.92 23.95 21.41
CA ASN A 680 -18.03 23.78 20.49
C ASN A 680 -17.58 22.98 19.25
N ASN A 681 -18.47 22.80 18.27
CA ASN A 681 -18.15 22.01 17.07
C ASN A 681 -17.05 22.63 16.19
N LEU A 682 -16.64 23.89 16.44
CA LEU A 682 -15.51 24.54 15.78
C LEU A 682 -14.19 24.41 16.58
N GLY A 683 -14.22 23.78 17.76
CA GLY A 683 -13.06 23.57 18.61
C GLY A 683 -13.09 24.38 19.91
N VAL A 684 -11.89 24.72 20.39
CA VAL A 684 -11.66 25.43 21.66
C VAL A 684 -11.97 26.92 21.52
N ALA A 685 -12.72 27.47 22.47
CA ALA A 685 -13.14 28.87 22.53
C ALA A 685 -12.61 29.57 23.80
N GLN A 686 -13.32 30.61 24.28
CA GLN A 686 -12.84 31.42 25.40
C GLN A 686 -12.63 30.61 26.69
N SER A 687 -11.69 31.06 27.53
CA SER A 687 -11.53 30.57 28.90
C SER A 687 -12.74 30.98 29.74
N LEU A 688 -13.22 30.05 30.56
CA LEU A 688 -14.34 30.19 31.50
C LEU A 688 -13.87 30.28 32.96
N GLY A 689 -12.62 29.91 33.25
CA GLY A 689 -12.10 29.86 34.61
C GLY A 689 -10.87 28.97 34.73
N THR A 690 -10.65 28.39 35.91
CA THR A 690 -9.53 27.47 36.19
C THR A 690 -9.99 26.21 36.92
N ALA A 691 -9.35 25.09 36.61
CA ALA A 691 -9.43 23.87 37.41
C ALA A 691 -8.09 23.66 38.13
N GLU A 692 -8.15 23.41 39.43
CA GLU A 692 -7.00 23.05 40.27
C GLU A 692 -7.14 21.60 40.74
N ILE A 693 -6.14 20.75 40.47
CA ILE A 693 -6.13 19.33 40.81
C ILE A 693 -5.01 19.07 41.82
N THR A 694 -5.35 18.48 42.97
CA THR A 694 -4.41 18.17 44.06
C THR A 694 -4.61 16.74 44.57
N ALA A 695 -3.54 16.12 45.08
CA ALA A 695 -3.61 14.79 45.69
C ALA A 695 -4.25 14.85 47.09
N VAL A 696 -5.08 13.85 47.41
CA VAL A 696 -5.72 13.66 48.73
C VAL A 696 -5.69 12.16 49.12
N ASP A 697 -5.92 11.82 50.39
CA ASP A 697 -5.76 10.45 50.92
C ASP A 697 -6.52 9.35 50.15
N GLU A 698 -7.70 9.66 49.58
CA GLU A 698 -8.53 8.71 48.82
C GLU A 698 -8.51 8.93 47.29
N GLY A 699 -7.67 9.83 46.76
CA GLY A 699 -7.58 10.08 45.32
C GLY A 699 -7.10 11.49 44.96
N VAL A 700 -7.86 12.20 44.12
CA VAL A 700 -7.59 13.61 43.78
C VAL A 700 -8.76 14.52 44.12
N MET A 701 -8.47 15.76 44.49
CA MET A 701 -9.45 16.84 44.58
C MET A 701 -9.33 17.73 43.34
N VAL A 702 -10.45 17.92 42.63
CA VAL A 702 -10.60 18.86 41.51
C VAL A 702 -11.41 20.05 41.99
N LYS A 703 -10.78 21.20 42.17
CA LYS A 703 -11.44 22.46 42.50
C LYS A 703 -11.69 23.24 41.21
N VAL A 704 -12.96 23.39 40.85
CA VAL A 704 -13.40 24.17 39.68
C VAL A 704 -13.79 25.56 40.12
N ASP A 705 -13.21 26.58 39.51
CA ASP A 705 -13.54 28.00 39.67
C ASP A 705 -13.83 28.58 38.29
N ALA A 706 -15.11 28.74 37.93
CA ALA A 706 -15.51 29.15 36.58
C ALA A 706 -16.86 29.88 36.51
N GLU A 707 -17.01 30.67 35.45
CA GLU A 707 -18.24 31.39 35.08
C GLU A 707 -18.71 30.98 33.67
N GLY A 708 -20.01 31.06 33.41
CA GLY A 708 -20.60 30.78 32.10
C GLY A 708 -20.81 29.29 31.78
N LEU A 709 -20.78 28.43 32.82
CA LEU A 709 -21.19 27.04 32.73
C LEU A 709 -22.74 26.89 32.74
N PRO A 710 -23.31 25.78 32.23
CA PRO A 710 -24.75 25.57 32.29
C PRO A 710 -25.24 25.45 33.74
N PRO A 711 -26.31 26.16 34.17
CA PRO A 711 -26.85 26.02 35.51
C PRO A 711 -27.35 24.59 35.82
N GLY A 712 -27.25 24.18 37.09
CA GLY A 712 -27.68 22.86 37.58
C GLY A 712 -26.53 21.85 37.66
N LEU A 713 -26.88 20.55 37.72
CA LEU A 713 -25.89 19.45 37.76
C LEU A 713 -25.29 19.20 36.38
N ASN A 714 -23.97 19.11 36.30
CA ASN A 714 -23.21 18.87 35.08
C ASN A 714 -22.26 17.67 35.26
N GLY A 715 -22.23 16.74 34.30
CA GLY A 715 -21.31 15.60 34.30
C GLY A 715 -19.85 16.04 34.22
N LEU A 716 -18.95 15.31 34.88
CA LEU A 716 -17.54 15.65 35.02
C LEU A 716 -16.69 14.38 34.87
N HIS A 717 -15.89 14.29 33.80
CA HIS A 717 -15.12 13.08 33.48
C HIS A 717 -13.69 13.40 33.08
N PHE A 718 -12.76 12.53 33.45
CA PHE A 718 -11.46 12.48 32.78
C PHE A 718 -11.57 11.68 31.49
N HIS A 719 -10.94 12.19 30.44
CA HIS A 719 -10.86 11.55 29.12
C HIS A 719 -9.42 11.17 28.79
N GLU A 720 -9.24 10.26 27.85
CA GLU A 720 -7.96 9.60 27.61
C GLU A 720 -6.89 10.52 27.02
N ASN A 721 -7.27 11.43 26.13
CA ASN A 721 -6.32 12.25 25.37
C ASN A 721 -6.24 13.69 25.91
N PRO A 722 -5.07 14.35 25.86
CA PRO A 722 -4.86 15.75 26.24
C PRO A 722 -5.32 16.71 25.13
N SER A 723 -6.59 16.61 24.72
CA SER A 723 -7.17 17.47 23.69
C SER A 723 -8.58 17.91 24.04
N CYS A 724 -8.87 19.19 23.74
CA CYS A 724 -10.21 19.77 23.81
C CYS A 724 -10.78 20.04 22.41
N ASP A 725 -10.07 19.62 21.36
CA ASP A 725 -10.45 19.92 19.98
C ASP A 725 -11.73 19.17 19.55
N ALA A 726 -12.42 19.75 18.58
CA ALA A 726 -13.53 19.08 17.94
C ALA A 726 -13.03 17.94 17.05
N GLY A 727 -13.86 16.92 16.84
CA GLY A 727 -13.55 15.81 15.94
C GLY A 727 -14.77 15.38 15.13
N MET A 728 -14.56 14.49 14.16
CA MET A 728 -15.60 14.02 13.25
C MET A 728 -16.25 12.73 13.75
N LEU A 729 -17.57 12.74 13.93
CA LEU A 729 -18.38 11.56 14.25
C LEU A 729 -19.54 11.48 13.25
N ASN A 730 -19.66 10.36 12.52
CA ASN A 730 -20.72 10.13 11.53
C ASN A 730 -20.87 11.25 10.48
N GLY A 731 -19.75 11.85 10.04
CA GLY A 731 -19.75 12.93 9.06
C GLY A 731 -20.09 14.32 9.62
N GLU A 732 -20.29 14.44 10.94
CA GLU A 732 -20.54 15.71 11.61
C GLU A 732 -19.41 16.06 12.57
N GLN A 733 -19.07 17.35 12.66
CA GLN A 733 -18.09 17.83 13.63
C GLN A 733 -18.73 17.97 15.01
N LYS A 734 -18.11 17.37 16.03
CA LYS A 734 -18.58 17.34 17.42
C LYS A 734 -17.54 17.95 18.35
N ALA A 735 -17.99 18.80 19.26
CA ALA A 735 -17.17 19.44 20.29
C ALA A 735 -16.42 18.41 21.16
N GLY A 736 -15.13 18.64 21.41
CA GLY A 736 -14.33 17.86 22.36
C GLY A 736 -14.18 16.37 22.02
N LEU A 737 -14.45 15.95 20.78
CA LEU A 737 -14.33 14.55 20.38
C LEU A 737 -12.87 14.08 20.38
N ALA A 738 -11.91 14.96 20.12
CA ALA A 738 -10.48 14.63 20.13
C ALA A 738 -9.96 14.21 21.52
N ALA A 739 -10.71 14.50 22.59
CA ALA A 739 -10.43 14.03 23.94
C ALA A 739 -10.47 12.49 24.07
N GLY A 740 -11.13 11.78 23.14
CA GLY A 740 -11.35 10.35 23.23
C GLY A 740 -12.50 9.98 24.17
N GLU A 741 -12.50 8.72 24.59
CA GLU A 741 -13.49 8.13 25.51
C GLU A 741 -13.20 8.49 26.97
N HIS A 742 -14.06 8.05 27.89
CA HIS A 742 -13.85 8.22 29.32
C HIS A 742 -12.65 7.39 29.79
N TYR A 743 -11.79 8.01 30.59
CA TYR A 743 -10.61 7.34 31.12
C TYR A 743 -11.00 6.17 32.03
N GLY A 744 -10.38 5.01 31.79
CA GLY A 744 -10.60 3.80 32.57
C GLY A 744 -11.86 3.02 32.19
N HIS A 745 -12.40 3.25 30.99
CA HIS A 745 -13.47 2.45 30.41
C HIS A 745 -12.89 1.19 29.72
N ASP A 746 -12.41 0.22 30.50
CA ASP A 746 -11.83 -1.00 29.93
C ASP A 746 -12.92 -2.02 29.53
N MET A 747 -13.26 -2.05 28.24
CA MET A 747 -14.23 -2.96 27.62
C MET A 747 -13.74 -4.42 27.54
N THR A 748 -12.48 -4.71 27.88
CA THR A 748 -11.88 -6.06 27.74
C THR A 748 -12.56 -7.13 28.59
N MET A 749 -13.28 -6.75 29.65
CA MET A 749 -14.10 -7.65 30.46
C MET A 749 -15.33 -8.21 29.71
N MET A 750 -15.64 -7.73 28.50
CA MET A 750 -16.83 -8.15 27.75
C MET A 750 -16.61 -9.37 26.84
N ALA A 751 -15.37 -9.76 26.54
CA ALA A 751 -15.09 -10.86 25.61
C ALA A 751 -15.36 -12.23 26.27
N GLY A 752 -16.61 -12.70 26.21
CA GLY A 752 -16.98 -14.09 26.49
C GLY A 752 -17.89 -14.36 27.70
N MET A 753 -18.48 -13.34 28.34
CA MET A 753 -19.45 -13.57 29.43
C MET A 753 -20.91 -13.56 28.94
N ASP A 754 -21.63 -14.65 29.24
CA ASP A 754 -23.06 -14.79 28.94
C ASP A 754 -23.93 -13.97 29.92
N MET A 755 -24.30 -12.78 29.47
CA MET A 755 -25.14 -11.82 30.18
C MET A 755 -26.55 -12.35 30.50
N SER A 756 -27.01 -13.40 29.81
CA SER A 756 -28.35 -13.96 30.01
C SER A 756 -28.50 -14.77 31.30
N SER A 757 -27.38 -15.07 31.98
CA SER A 757 -27.33 -15.90 33.19
C SER A 757 -27.18 -15.13 34.51
N MET A 758 -27.07 -13.80 34.48
CA MET A 758 -26.81 -12.97 35.67
C MET A 758 -28.08 -12.65 36.46
N THR A 759 -27.97 -12.67 37.79
CA THR A 759 -29.03 -12.15 38.68
C THR A 759 -29.06 -10.61 38.66
N PRO A 760 -30.18 -9.95 39.02
CA PRO A 760 -30.26 -8.49 39.09
C PRO A 760 -29.27 -7.83 40.07
N GLU A 761 -28.79 -8.55 41.08
CA GLU A 761 -27.77 -8.08 42.03
C GLU A 761 -26.37 -8.15 41.39
N GLN A 762 -26.05 -9.28 40.73
CA GLN A 762 -24.80 -9.43 39.97
C GLN A 762 -24.74 -8.46 38.81
N HIS A 763 -25.85 -8.21 38.12
CA HIS A 763 -25.94 -7.21 37.08
C HIS A 763 -25.67 -5.80 37.61
N ARG A 764 -26.22 -5.43 38.78
CA ARG A 764 -25.93 -4.14 39.42
C ARG A 764 -24.48 -4.03 39.90
N MET A 765 -23.92 -5.08 40.51
CA MET A 765 -22.51 -5.08 40.93
C MET A 765 -21.57 -5.03 39.72
N HIS A 766 -21.91 -5.72 38.64
CA HIS A 766 -21.20 -5.69 37.36
C HIS A 766 -21.26 -4.30 36.73
N MET A 767 -22.45 -3.69 36.64
CA MET A 767 -22.62 -2.30 36.18
C MET A 767 -21.89 -1.29 37.09
N ALA A 768 -21.79 -1.55 38.39
CA ALA A 768 -21.02 -0.72 39.30
C ALA A 768 -19.49 -0.89 39.13
N MET A 769 -19.03 -2.06 38.67
CA MET A 769 -17.64 -2.30 38.25
C MET A 769 -17.34 -1.76 36.84
N MET A 770 -18.37 -1.46 36.04
CA MET A 770 -18.27 -0.88 34.70
C MET A 770 -18.16 0.65 34.70
N LYS A 771 -18.28 1.31 35.86
CA LYS A 771 -18.17 2.77 35.91
C LYS A 771 -16.73 3.19 35.58
N PRO A 772 -16.50 4.03 34.56
CA PRO A 772 -15.16 4.48 34.20
C PRO A 772 -14.43 5.06 35.40
N LYS A 773 -13.16 4.68 35.58
CA LYS A 773 -12.32 5.16 36.68
C LYS A 773 -12.24 6.70 36.72
N GLY A 774 -12.34 7.33 35.56
CA GLY A 774 -12.32 8.77 35.37
C GLY A 774 -13.61 9.51 35.67
N ASP A 775 -14.70 8.84 36.09
CA ASP A 775 -15.98 9.51 36.37
C ASP A 775 -16.01 10.17 37.76
N LEU A 776 -16.33 11.47 37.81
CA LEU A 776 -16.45 12.23 39.05
C LEU A 776 -17.92 12.46 39.43
N PRO A 777 -18.20 12.80 40.72
CA PRO A 777 -19.49 13.38 41.08
C PRO A 777 -19.84 14.60 40.21
N PRO A 778 -21.12 14.79 39.86
CA PRO A 778 -21.53 15.91 39.02
C PRO A 778 -21.27 17.25 39.70
N LEU A 779 -20.89 18.23 38.90
CA LEU A 779 -20.62 19.59 39.32
C LEU A 779 -21.93 20.38 39.42
N GLU A 780 -22.25 20.87 40.61
CA GLU A 780 -23.40 21.75 40.83
C GLU A 780 -23.02 23.20 40.52
N VAL A 781 -23.68 23.78 39.52
CA VAL A 781 -23.46 25.16 39.05
C VAL A 781 -24.68 26.00 39.41
N ASP A 782 -24.45 27.22 39.92
CA ASP A 782 -25.53 28.10 40.35
C ASP A 782 -26.35 28.68 39.18
N GLU A 783 -27.46 29.35 39.49
CA GLU A 783 -28.35 29.95 38.47
C GLU A 783 -27.68 31.03 37.61
N SER A 784 -26.57 31.63 38.09
CA SER A 784 -25.79 32.61 37.33
C SER A 784 -24.78 31.97 36.37
N GLY A 785 -24.62 30.63 36.43
CA GLY A 785 -23.62 29.90 35.67
C GLY A 785 -22.22 29.93 36.31
N SER A 786 -22.13 30.31 37.58
CA SER A 786 -20.88 30.41 38.34
C SER A 786 -20.72 29.22 39.29
N VAL A 787 -19.46 28.81 39.53
CA VAL A 787 -19.15 27.73 40.44
C VAL A 787 -17.76 27.91 41.05
N VAL A 788 -17.67 27.66 42.36
CA VAL A 788 -16.41 27.45 43.09
C VAL A 788 -16.59 26.21 43.95
N ALA A 789 -16.27 25.03 43.42
CA ALA A 789 -16.59 23.76 44.06
C ALA A 789 -15.44 22.75 43.99
N PRO A 790 -15.09 22.09 45.11
CA PRO A 790 -14.20 20.93 45.12
C PRO A 790 -14.98 19.64 44.86
N VAL A 791 -14.46 18.79 43.97
CA VAL A 791 -14.98 17.45 43.66
C VAL A 791 -13.89 16.41 43.92
N ILE A 792 -14.23 15.29 44.56
CA ILE A 792 -13.26 14.21 44.85
C ILE A 792 -13.40 13.09 43.82
N GLY A 793 -12.32 12.82 43.08
CA GLY A 793 -12.17 11.65 42.23
C GLY A 793 -11.45 10.54 43.01
N LYS A 794 -12.18 9.50 43.44
CA LYS A 794 -11.63 8.43 44.27
C LYS A 794 -10.76 7.45 43.46
N GLY A 795 -9.66 6.98 44.05
CA GLY A 795 -8.79 5.96 43.44
C GLY A 795 -7.96 6.43 42.24
N LEU A 796 -7.92 7.74 42.00
CA LEU A 796 -7.10 8.39 40.97
C LEU A 796 -5.84 8.99 41.59
N THR A 797 -4.75 9.05 40.83
CA THR A 797 -3.50 9.73 41.21
C THR A 797 -3.18 10.86 40.24
N LEU A 798 -2.45 11.90 40.69
CA LEU A 798 -2.00 12.98 39.81
C LEU A 798 -1.19 12.47 38.61
N ASN A 799 -0.38 11.44 38.80
CA ASN A 799 0.43 10.84 37.74
C ASN A 799 -0.43 10.21 36.64
N GLU A 800 -1.54 9.57 36.99
CA GLU A 800 -2.47 8.96 36.03
C GLU A 800 -3.21 10.00 35.17
N LEU A 801 -3.34 11.23 35.67
CA LEU A 801 -4.10 12.31 35.05
C LEU A 801 -3.26 13.22 34.14
N ARG A 802 -1.93 13.20 34.25
CA ARG A 802 -1.06 13.98 33.34
C ARG A 802 -1.15 13.42 31.92
N GLY A 803 -1.23 14.33 30.93
CA GLY A 803 -1.45 13.97 29.53
C GLY A 803 -2.86 13.45 29.26
N ARG A 804 -3.86 14.01 29.97
CA ARG A 804 -5.29 13.71 29.80
C ARG A 804 -6.10 15.00 29.74
N SER A 805 -7.42 14.87 29.61
CA SER A 805 -8.32 16.02 29.70
C SER A 805 -9.43 15.82 30.72
N LEU A 806 -9.90 16.92 31.32
CA LEU A 806 -11.10 16.96 32.15
C LEU A 806 -12.23 17.58 31.33
N MET A 807 -13.35 16.87 31.22
CA MET A 807 -14.50 17.24 30.41
C MET A 807 -15.71 17.58 31.29
N ILE A 808 -16.38 18.69 30.97
CA ILE A 808 -17.63 19.11 31.61
C ILE A 808 -18.77 18.99 30.60
N HIS A 809 -19.77 18.18 30.94
CA HIS A 809 -20.93 17.90 30.11
C HIS A 809 -22.15 18.69 30.59
N ARG A 810 -23.04 19.06 29.66
CA ARG A 810 -24.30 19.70 30.01
C ARG A 810 -25.27 18.66 30.58
N GLY A 811 -25.69 18.86 31.83
CA GLY A 811 -26.60 17.95 32.53
C GLY A 811 -25.86 16.80 33.24
N PRO A 812 -26.50 16.13 34.22
CA PRO A 812 -25.91 14.97 34.90
C PRO A 812 -25.89 13.75 33.99
N ASP A 813 -25.05 12.76 34.33
CA ASP A 813 -25.06 11.47 33.64
C ASP A 813 -26.34 10.69 33.95
N VAL A 814 -26.95 10.12 32.92
CA VAL A 814 -28.15 9.29 33.03
C VAL A 814 -27.81 7.90 32.51
N ASP A 815 -27.89 6.89 33.38
CA ASP A 815 -27.55 5.49 33.07
C ASP A 815 -26.15 5.32 32.45
N GLY A 816 -25.18 6.13 32.91
CA GLY A 816 -23.80 6.10 32.39
C GLY A 816 -23.60 6.82 31.06
N VAL A 817 -24.64 7.46 30.52
CA VAL A 817 -24.55 8.28 29.30
C VAL A 817 -24.47 9.75 29.67
N SER A 818 -23.39 10.39 29.24
CA SER A 818 -23.16 11.80 29.48
C SER A 818 -23.85 12.70 28.47
N GLY A 819 -24.26 13.89 28.93
CA GLY A 819 -24.81 14.93 28.06
C GLY A 819 -23.78 15.50 27.08
N PRO A 820 -24.16 16.49 26.25
CA PRO A 820 -23.23 17.12 25.31
C PRO A 820 -22.02 17.77 26.01
N LYS A 821 -20.81 17.54 25.48
CA LYS A 821 -19.55 18.18 25.92
C LYS A 821 -19.65 19.71 25.80
N TYR A 822 -19.32 20.46 26.86
CA TYR A 822 -19.49 21.92 26.92
C TYR A 822 -18.21 22.69 27.27
N ALA A 823 -17.41 22.17 28.20
CA ALA A 823 -16.13 22.77 28.57
C ALA A 823 -15.08 21.69 28.81
N CYS A 824 -13.80 22.05 28.67
CA CYS A 824 -12.70 21.11 28.74
C CYS A 824 -11.42 21.75 29.28
N VAL A 825 -10.57 20.95 29.92
CA VAL A 825 -9.23 21.29 30.41
C VAL A 825 -8.25 20.28 29.85
N VAL A 826 -7.12 20.72 29.31
CA VAL A 826 -5.98 19.85 29.02
C VAL A 826 -5.06 19.84 30.24
N ILE A 827 -4.70 18.64 30.71
CA ILE A 827 -3.85 18.43 31.88
C ILE A 827 -2.44 18.14 31.37
N GLU A 828 -1.62 19.19 31.31
CA GLU A 828 -0.25 19.15 30.79
C GLU A 828 0.72 18.36 31.69
#